data_AF-A0A0W4ZGG5-F1
#
_entry.id   AF-A0A0W4ZGG5-F1
#
_cell.length_a   1.000
_cell.length_b   1.000
_cell.length_c   1.000
_cell.angle_alpha   90.00
_cell.angle_beta   90.00
_cell.angle_gamma   90.00
#
_symmetry.space_group_name_H-M   'P 1'
#
loop_
_entity.id
_entity.type
_entity.pdbx_description
1 polymer ?
#
loop_
_entity_poly.entity_id
_entity_poly.type
_entity_poly.pdbx_seq_one_letter_code
_entity_poly.pdbx_strand_id
1 'polypeptide(L)'
;MKVFMLIVSLGISYVFSENIEFIYKKSILSDLISEEKFFALILKENALNDQCQIKLKEYCKNLEDMNLNPKNLHYLLKKPCEEMKIKETCDNLKSKIKQTCTTYEKVFESIIKESFLRQQSCLLEDNCMFLEGACPMEFRQKCNKLRERCRKKKQNEITEKILLRILSKNLKNKETCEKVINEKCLLLVEESNELMEFCLNSSDRCQKLINMMNTQCSNLESDISFLFTHNDTLKTQCSSLLEKCYFYEANCDDNIQTNCEKLKKKCEKQTKYTLLNLTFNPIKNIALMEKIGKEELFGDEIRKPKIKDTIDLLILITNSSLKECKTRLNKCYEFCNLLPQLKYLYDNITKEMSKNKEEICTTLKSKLKLRCNAFKLKLADLSLSNTTKDYEEAALLGWFEQFTTLDDRLCANLESRCFYLQKPCNSENIKLDNACSNAKLACLKMRVFRKEYQLLETNLRGKLHNLTIKSSLKTCVNELFNLCKKETNIKKPVLINLCLQPWDTCKELANDIEKQSKRLRNDLDQKRDFPDKEDCKKLKEKCEVLGHDSKTNDLPCFTLKGRCDHLENAKELEEILLEEKVENLGNLDICIKKVSEKCNKWSKKKRTRFIFSCIQLVTTCQIITRDIKSKCSVLERNIDIEDVLDQVKSDDADIKGPTCDLWEPYCDKFMLSCEKLVRNNGKNGKCKELKESCEPYRRIQEQEMKLMYELRGGLNSENKCKSTLNEHCLHWDKTKNDTFKNFCNNNTDTKNNTTKNELCKKLLKHVKERCTKLLAKLNGMATEIEENVKIVEKLNEAAKKALKNTNLILTSSKQKTDPNINNATLILAYN
;
A
#
# COMPACT_ATOMS: atom_id res chain seq x y z
N MET A 1 -16.67 -2.08 47.42
CA MET A 1 -15.96 -2.92 46.42
C MET A 1 -16.90 -3.74 45.53
N LYS A 2 -17.91 -4.46 46.05
CA LYS A 2 -18.88 -5.22 45.21
C LYS A 2 -19.81 -4.37 44.33
N VAL A 3 -20.12 -3.14 44.72
CA VAL A 3 -20.98 -2.20 43.95
C VAL A 3 -20.24 -1.57 42.75
N PHE A 4 -18.92 -1.36 42.86
CA PHE A 4 -18.10 -0.80 41.77
C PHE A 4 -17.86 -1.82 40.65
N MET A 5 -17.70 -3.11 40.99
CA MET A 5 -17.65 -4.22 40.03
C MET A 5 -18.98 -4.41 39.28
N LEU A 6 -20.12 -4.17 39.93
CA LEU A 6 -21.46 -4.26 39.32
C LEU A 6 -21.74 -3.11 38.34
N ILE A 7 -21.27 -1.89 38.63
CA ILE A 7 -21.44 -0.73 37.72
C ILE A 7 -20.54 -0.84 36.49
N VAL A 8 -19.31 -1.37 36.63
CA VAL A 8 -18.41 -1.60 35.49
C VAL A 8 -18.89 -2.76 34.60
N SER A 9 -19.42 -3.84 35.20
CA SER A 9 -19.99 -4.96 34.44
C SER A 9 -21.34 -4.61 33.78
N LEU A 10 -22.18 -3.79 34.42
CA LEU A 10 -23.41 -3.27 33.80
C LEU A 10 -23.13 -2.22 32.71
N GLY A 11 -22.09 -1.39 32.84
CA GLY A 11 -21.67 -0.44 31.81
C GLY A 11 -21.11 -1.10 30.55
N ILE A 12 -20.32 -2.18 30.71
CA ILE A 12 -19.82 -2.99 29.60
C ILE A 12 -20.96 -3.81 28.98
N SER A 13 -21.88 -4.34 29.81
CA SER A 13 -23.04 -5.08 29.31
C SER A 13 -24.06 -4.17 28.61
N TYR A 14 -24.23 -2.89 28.99
CA TYR A 14 -25.16 -1.96 28.33
C TYR A 14 -24.65 -1.51 26.94
N VAL A 15 -23.34 -1.28 26.79
CA VAL A 15 -22.71 -0.94 25.49
C VAL A 15 -22.65 -2.14 24.55
N PHE A 16 -22.56 -3.36 25.10
CA PHE A 16 -22.70 -4.59 24.31
C PHE A 16 -24.17 -5.00 24.08
N SER A 17 -25.11 -4.71 24.98
CA SER A 17 -26.53 -5.09 24.87
C SER A 17 -27.30 -4.25 23.85
N GLU A 18 -27.09 -2.93 23.76
CA GLU A 18 -27.70 -2.13 22.68
C GLU A 18 -27.14 -2.52 21.30
N ASN A 19 -25.86 -2.92 21.24
CA ASN A 19 -25.27 -3.47 20.03
C ASN A 19 -25.84 -4.86 19.72
N ILE A 20 -26.04 -5.72 20.72
CA ILE A 20 -26.58 -7.07 20.53
C ILE A 20 -28.07 -7.03 20.18
N GLU A 21 -28.89 -6.11 20.69
CA GLU A 21 -30.30 -6.00 20.31
C GLU A 21 -30.46 -5.43 18.89
N PHE A 22 -29.58 -4.52 18.47
CA PHE A 22 -29.44 -4.07 17.08
C PHE A 22 -28.88 -5.18 16.16
N ILE A 23 -27.97 -6.01 16.67
CA ILE A 23 -27.40 -7.18 15.97
C ILE A 23 -28.39 -8.37 15.95
N TYR A 24 -29.25 -8.54 16.95
CA TYR A 24 -30.26 -9.60 17.04
C TYR A 24 -31.46 -9.29 16.15
N LYS A 25 -31.88 -8.02 16.05
CA LYS A 25 -32.80 -7.60 14.97
C LYS A 25 -32.19 -7.77 13.57
N LYS A 26 -30.86 -7.92 13.46
CA LYS A 26 -30.12 -8.17 12.21
C LYS A 26 -29.79 -9.65 11.98
N SER A 27 -30.10 -10.55 12.92
CA SER A 27 -29.86 -12.00 12.81
C SER A 27 -31.01 -12.77 12.15
N ILE A 28 -32.11 -12.10 11.80
CA ILE A 28 -33.06 -12.60 10.79
C ILE A 28 -32.57 -12.19 9.40
N LEU A 29 -31.37 -12.66 9.04
CA LEU A 29 -30.78 -12.51 7.70
C LEU A 29 -30.67 -13.88 7.04
N SER A 30 -31.76 -14.64 7.03
CA SER A 30 -31.97 -15.73 6.08
C SER A 30 -32.91 -15.22 4.98
N ASP A 31 -32.32 -14.61 3.95
CA ASP A 31 -32.56 -14.91 2.54
C ASP A 31 -31.81 -13.87 1.69
N LEU A 32 -31.48 -14.27 0.46
CA LEU A 32 -30.97 -13.41 -0.60
C LEU A 32 -31.70 -12.05 -0.61
N ILE A 33 -31.01 -10.98 -1.00
CA ILE A 33 -31.52 -9.61 -1.28
C ILE A 33 -33.05 -9.56 -1.35
N SER A 34 -33.68 -8.75 -0.49
CA SER A 34 -35.15 -8.68 -0.43
C SER A 34 -35.76 -8.34 -1.79
N GLU A 35 -36.96 -8.85 -2.04
CA GLU A 35 -37.66 -8.70 -3.32
C GLU A 35 -37.73 -7.22 -3.77
N GLU A 36 -37.97 -6.31 -2.83
CA GLU A 36 -38.05 -4.87 -3.11
C GLU A 36 -36.73 -4.30 -3.61
N LYS A 37 -35.61 -4.65 -2.96
CA LYS A 37 -34.27 -4.17 -3.33
C LYS A 37 -33.82 -4.76 -4.66
N PHE A 38 -34.16 -6.02 -4.90
CA PHE A 38 -33.87 -6.71 -6.15
C PHE A 38 -34.55 -6.02 -7.34
N PHE A 39 -35.85 -5.78 -7.26
CA PHE A 39 -36.59 -5.13 -8.35
C PHE A 39 -36.34 -3.63 -8.46
N ALA A 40 -35.99 -2.94 -7.36
CA ALA A 40 -35.55 -1.55 -7.41
C ALA A 40 -34.30 -1.35 -8.30
N LEU A 41 -33.36 -2.32 -8.33
CA LEU A 41 -32.18 -2.27 -9.21
C LEU A 41 -32.53 -2.48 -10.68
N ILE A 42 -33.47 -3.39 -10.98
CA ILE A 42 -33.86 -3.72 -12.36
C ILE A 42 -34.69 -2.58 -12.96
N LEU A 43 -35.70 -2.12 -12.23
CA LEU A 43 -36.71 -1.20 -12.74
C LEU A 43 -36.35 0.28 -12.50
N LYS A 44 -35.53 0.57 -11.49
CA LYS A 44 -35.12 1.94 -11.11
C LYS A 44 -36.36 2.83 -10.91
N GLU A 45 -36.40 4.01 -11.52
CA GLU A 45 -37.52 4.95 -11.41
C GLU A 45 -38.84 4.37 -11.96
N ASN A 46 -38.73 3.38 -12.86
CA ASN A 46 -39.88 2.71 -13.45
C ASN A 46 -40.58 1.76 -12.49
N ALA A 47 -39.99 1.47 -11.34
CA ALA A 47 -40.61 0.63 -10.32
C ALA A 47 -41.87 1.27 -9.70
N LEU A 48 -41.96 2.60 -9.71
CA LEU A 48 -43.04 3.36 -9.08
C LEU A 48 -43.99 4.04 -10.08
N ASN A 49 -43.67 3.99 -11.38
CA ASN A 49 -44.46 4.60 -12.45
C ASN A 49 -45.21 3.54 -13.28
N ASP A 50 -46.00 4.01 -14.25
CA ASP A 50 -46.84 3.13 -15.08
C ASP A 50 -46.04 2.34 -16.13
N GLN A 51 -44.73 2.60 -16.27
CA GLN A 51 -43.83 1.88 -17.18
C GLN A 51 -43.26 0.59 -16.58
N CYS A 52 -43.53 0.28 -15.31
CA CYS A 52 -43.05 -0.94 -14.63
C CYS A 52 -43.26 -2.19 -15.50
N GLN A 53 -44.48 -2.37 -16.03
CA GLN A 53 -44.86 -3.56 -16.79
C GLN A 53 -44.09 -3.68 -18.10
N ILE A 54 -43.94 -2.55 -18.82
CA ILE A 54 -43.22 -2.49 -20.10
C ILE A 54 -41.75 -2.87 -19.89
N LYS A 55 -41.11 -2.27 -18.88
CA LYS A 55 -39.70 -2.50 -18.59
C LYS A 55 -39.41 -3.90 -18.05
N LEU A 56 -40.29 -4.44 -17.21
CA LEU A 56 -40.15 -5.81 -16.73
C LEU A 56 -40.32 -6.82 -17.88
N LYS A 57 -41.29 -6.61 -18.78
CA LYS A 57 -41.49 -7.46 -19.96
C LYS A 57 -40.28 -7.42 -20.90
N GLU A 58 -39.75 -6.22 -21.18
CA GLU A 58 -38.54 -6.02 -21.99
C GLU A 58 -37.34 -6.77 -21.38
N TYR A 59 -37.14 -6.65 -20.06
CA TYR A 59 -36.08 -7.33 -19.34
C TYR A 59 -36.17 -8.87 -19.46
N CYS A 60 -37.34 -9.45 -19.20
CA CYS A 60 -37.55 -10.89 -19.27
C CYS A 60 -37.35 -11.44 -20.69
N LYS A 61 -37.88 -10.75 -21.71
CA LYS A 61 -37.71 -11.13 -23.12
C LYS A 61 -36.24 -11.15 -23.54
N ASN A 62 -35.46 -10.16 -23.12
CA ASN A 62 -34.04 -10.10 -23.43
C ASN A 62 -33.28 -11.32 -22.87
N LEU A 63 -33.64 -11.79 -21.67
CA LEU A 63 -33.05 -13.02 -21.08
C LEU A 63 -33.37 -14.26 -21.94
N GLU A 64 -34.62 -14.39 -22.36
CA GLU A 64 -35.08 -15.51 -23.21
C GLU A 64 -34.36 -15.54 -24.57
N ASP A 65 -34.22 -14.39 -25.24
CA ASP A 65 -33.55 -14.27 -26.54
C ASP A 65 -32.07 -14.74 -26.52
N MET A 66 -31.45 -14.79 -25.33
CA MET A 66 -30.09 -15.28 -25.13
C MET A 66 -30.01 -16.76 -24.70
N ASN A 67 -31.15 -17.46 -24.62
CA ASN A 67 -31.29 -18.78 -24.00
C ASN A 67 -30.91 -18.80 -22.51
N LEU A 68 -31.09 -17.67 -21.81
CA LEU A 68 -30.89 -17.60 -20.37
C LEU A 68 -32.23 -17.82 -19.67
N ASN A 69 -32.29 -18.80 -18.78
CA ASN A 69 -33.48 -19.03 -17.97
C ASN A 69 -33.51 -18.00 -16.82
N PRO A 70 -34.53 -17.12 -16.71
CA PRO A 70 -34.62 -16.12 -15.65
C PRO A 70 -34.52 -16.72 -14.23
N LYS A 71 -35.10 -17.90 -14.01
CA LYS A 71 -35.03 -18.63 -12.74
C LYS A 71 -33.59 -19.01 -12.36
N ASN A 72 -32.74 -19.25 -13.35
CA ASN A 72 -31.34 -19.60 -13.13
C ASN A 72 -30.47 -18.39 -12.77
N LEU A 73 -30.91 -17.16 -13.09
CA LEU A 73 -30.24 -15.93 -12.68
C LEU A 73 -30.53 -15.63 -11.21
N HIS A 74 -31.81 -15.63 -10.86
CA HIS A 74 -32.26 -15.43 -9.49
C HIS A 74 -33.66 -16.03 -9.31
N TYR A 75 -33.92 -16.66 -8.16
CA TYR A 75 -35.21 -17.30 -7.91
C TYR A 75 -36.39 -16.31 -7.95
N LEU A 76 -36.14 -15.04 -7.58
CA LEU A 76 -37.14 -13.95 -7.63
C LEU A 76 -37.62 -13.63 -9.05
N LEU A 77 -36.90 -14.00 -10.11
CA LEU A 77 -37.33 -13.77 -11.49
C LEU A 77 -38.28 -14.84 -12.01
N LYS A 78 -38.46 -15.96 -11.30
CA LYS A 78 -39.26 -17.10 -11.75
C LYS A 78 -40.72 -16.72 -12.00
N LYS A 79 -41.40 -16.19 -10.98
CA LYS A 79 -42.83 -15.82 -11.05
C LYS A 79 -43.05 -14.54 -11.89
N PRO A 80 -42.22 -13.48 -11.76
CA PRO A 80 -42.46 -12.20 -12.44
C PRO A 80 -42.26 -12.20 -13.95
N CYS A 81 -41.45 -13.11 -14.50
CA CYS A 81 -41.27 -13.24 -15.95
C CYS A 81 -42.36 -14.10 -16.64
N GLU A 82 -43.35 -14.60 -15.91
CA GLU A 82 -44.53 -15.25 -16.51
C GLU A 82 -45.53 -14.18 -16.99
N GLU A 83 -45.88 -14.15 -18.29
CA GLU A 83 -46.63 -13.02 -18.92
C GLU A 83 -47.90 -12.61 -18.16
N MET A 84 -48.67 -13.56 -17.63
CA MET A 84 -49.92 -13.29 -16.89
C MET A 84 -49.71 -12.66 -15.50
N LYS A 85 -48.47 -12.63 -14.98
CA LYS A 85 -48.15 -12.20 -13.61
C LYS A 85 -47.37 -10.89 -13.51
N ILE A 86 -46.98 -10.30 -14.65
CA ILE A 86 -46.23 -9.02 -14.70
C ILE A 86 -47.03 -7.89 -14.03
N LYS A 87 -48.34 -7.78 -14.33
CA LYS A 87 -49.20 -6.74 -13.77
C LYS A 87 -49.34 -6.85 -12.25
N GLU A 88 -49.73 -8.03 -11.75
CA GLU A 88 -49.82 -8.33 -10.30
C GLU A 88 -48.50 -8.03 -9.58
N THR A 89 -47.37 -8.39 -10.21
CA THR A 89 -46.04 -8.14 -9.64
C THR A 89 -45.75 -6.65 -9.51
N CYS A 90 -45.98 -5.86 -10.57
CA CYS A 90 -45.76 -4.42 -10.53
C CYS A 90 -46.61 -3.70 -9.48
N ASP A 91 -47.89 -4.06 -9.36
CA ASP A 91 -48.79 -3.45 -8.38
C ASP A 91 -48.33 -3.74 -6.94
N ASN A 92 -47.92 -4.99 -6.66
CA ASN A 92 -47.38 -5.38 -5.37
C ASN A 92 -46.05 -4.66 -5.05
N LEU A 93 -45.10 -4.69 -5.99
CA LEU A 93 -43.77 -4.07 -5.84
C LEU A 93 -43.85 -2.57 -5.55
N LYS A 94 -44.75 -1.84 -6.21
CA LYS A 94 -44.91 -0.40 -6.01
C LYS A 94 -45.16 -0.05 -4.55
N SER A 95 -46.06 -0.78 -3.89
CA SER A 95 -46.39 -0.57 -2.48
C SER A 95 -45.22 -0.93 -1.56
N LYS A 96 -44.58 -2.08 -1.77
CA LYS A 96 -43.47 -2.58 -0.95
C LYS A 96 -42.22 -1.71 -1.06
N ILE A 97 -41.86 -1.29 -2.28
CA ILE A 97 -40.71 -0.39 -2.51
C ILE A 97 -40.99 0.95 -1.84
N LYS A 98 -42.18 1.54 -2.00
CA LYS A 98 -42.54 2.80 -1.33
C LYS A 98 -42.42 2.70 0.20
N GLN A 99 -42.94 1.63 0.80
CA GLN A 99 -42.81 1.38 2.24
C GLN A 99 -41.35 1.22 2.67
N THR A 100 -40.55 0.52 1.88
CA THR A 100 -39.12 0.32 2.12
C THR A 100 -38.36 1.64 2.06
N CYS A 101 -38.63 2.47 1.05
CA CYS A 101 -38.08 3.83 0.93
C CYS A 101 -38.36 4.63 2.20
N THR A 102 -39.64 4.75 2.60
CA THR A 102 -40.04 5.52 3.79
C THR A 102 -39.42 5.00 5.08
N THR A 103 -39.29 3.68 5.23
CA THR A 103 -38.67 3.06 6.41
C THR A 103 -37.21 3.47 6.53
N TYR A 104 -36.42 3.27 5.48
CA TYR A 104 -35.01 3.66 5.48
C TYR A 104 -34.81 5.17 5.54
N GLU A 105 -35.72 5.94 4.97
CA GLU A 105 -35.69 7.40 5.05
C GLU A 105 -35.73 7.92 6.49
N LYS A 106 -36.56 7.29 7.35
CA LYS A 106 -36.62 7.59 8.79
C LYS A 106 -35.34 7.16 9.51
N VAL A 107 -34.80 5.99 9.17
CA VAL A 107 -33.53 5.49 9.73
C VAL A 107 -32.38 6.45 9.40
N PHE A 108 -32.26 6.89 8.16
CA PHE A 108 -31.23 7.84 7.76
C PHE A 108 -31.38 9.19 8.44
N GLU A 109 -32.61 9.67 8.62
CA GLU A 109 -32.85 10.92 9.33
C GLU A 109 -32.37 10.87 10.78
N SER A 110 -32.60 9.76 11.48
CA SER A 110 -32.08 9.53 12.82
C SER A 110 -30.56 9.56 12.85
N ILE A 111 -29.90 8.80 11.95
CA ILE A 111 -28.43 8.73 11.84
C ILE A 111 -27.80 10.08 11.50
N ILE A 112 -28.41 10.85 10.59
CA ILE A 112 -27.91 12.16 10.17
C ILE A 112 -27.98 13.18 11.32
N LYS A 113 -28.91 13.01 12.26
CA LYS A 113 -29.05 13.88 13.46
C LYS A 113 -28.07 13.52 14.57
N GLU A 114 -27.48 12.32 14.57
CA GLU A 114 -26.49 11.93 15.58
C GLU A 114 -25.26 12.85 15.56
N SER A 115 -24.75 13.19 16.75
CA SER A 115 -23.52 13.97 16.91
C SER A 115 -22.28 13.15 16.52
N PHE A 116 -22.30 11.84 16.77
CA PHE A 116 -21.24 10.91 16.44
C PHE A 116 -21.75 9.76 15.57
N LEU A 117 -21.13 9.54 14.42
CA LEU A 117 -21.52 8.51 13.47
C LEU A 117 -20.93 7.16 13.85
N ARG A 118 -21.78 6.19 14.22
CA ARG A 118 -21.34 4.80 14.49
C ARG A 118 -20.83 4.12 13.23
N GLN A 119 -19.88 3.18 13.36
CA GLN A 119 -19.31 2.48 12.21
C GLN A 119 -20.35 1.62 11.48
N GLN A 120 -21.27 1.00 12.24
CA GLN A 120 -22.32 0.18 11.65
C GLN A 120 -23.30 1.01 10.81
N SER A 121 -23.43 2.32 11.07
CA SER A 121 -24.30 3.21 10.29
C SER A 121 -23.85 3.33 8.83
N CYS A 122 -22.54 3.27 8.57
CA CYS A 122 -22.00 3.32 7.21
C CYS A 122 -22.23 2.03 6.41
N LEU A 123 -22.52 0.91 7.08
CA LEU A 123 -22.96 -0.32 6.40
C LEU A 123 -24.33 -0.15 5.73
N LEU A 124 -25.07 0.91 6.05
CA LEU A 124 -26.36 1.19 5.43
C LEU A 124 -26.24 1.92 4.09
N GLU A 125 -25.04 2.36 3.68
CA GLU A 125 -24.80 2.92 2.34
C GLU A 125 -25.21 1.94 1.22
N ASP A 126 -25.09 0.63 1.46
CA ASP A 126 -25.54 -0.40 0.51
C ASP A 126 -27.04 -0.25 0.20
N ASN A 127 -27.86 0.08 1.20
CA ASN A 127 -29.30 0.31 0.98
C ASN A 127 -29.55 1.52 0.09
N CYS A 128 -28.71 2.55 0.18
CA CYS A 128 -28.77 3.68 -0.75
C CYS A 128 -28.49 3.22 -2.18
N MET A 129 -27.46 2.38 -2.39
CA MET A 129 -27.16 1.86 -3.73
C MET A 129 -28.28 0.98 -4.31
N PHE A 130 -28.99 0.21 -3.47
CA PHE A 130 -30.14 -0.58 -3.93
C PHE A 130 -31.35 0.28 -4.30
N LEU A 131 -31.63 1.33 -3.52
CA LEU A 131 -32.94 1.97 -3.50
C LEU A 131 -32.98 3.34 -4.17
N GLU A 132 -31.86 4.07 -4.29
CA GLU A 132 -31.86 5.44 -4.85
C GLU A 132 -32.40 5.55 -6.27
N GLY A 133 -32.26 4.49 -7.07
CA GLY A 133 -32.82 4.44 -8.42
C GLY A 133 -34.34 4.49 -8.42
N ALA A 134 -35.00 3.88 -7.43
CA ALA A 134 -36.45 3.76 -7.35
C ALA A 134 -37.10 4.77 -6.38
N CYS A 135 -36.41 5.17 -5.31
CA CYS A 135 -36.98 6.05 -4.30
C CYS A 135 -37.02 7.55 -4.72
N PRO A 136 -37.89 8.36 -4.08
CA PRO A 136 -38.00 9.80 -4.32
C PRO A 136 -36.71 10.60 -4.05
N MET A 137 -36.69 11.86 -4.49
CA MET A 137 -35.53 12.75 -4.38
C MET A 137 -35.09 13.00 -2.93
N GLU A 138 -36.03 13.07 -1.98
CA GLU A 138 -35.76 13.25 -0.55
C GLU A 138 -34.90 12.11 0.01
N PHE A 139 -35.15 10.88 -0.46
CA PHE A 139 -34.35 9.71 -0.11
C PHE A 139 -32.91 9.86 -0.62
N ARG A 140 -32.74 10.31 -1.87
CA ARG A 140 -31.41 10.56 -2.48
C ARG A 140 -30.63 11.62 -1.71
N GLN A 141 -31.29 12.70 -1.26
CA GLN A 141 -30.65 13.72 -0.43
C GLN A 141 -30.12 13.16 0.89
N LYS A 142 -30.90 12.31 1.56
CA LYS A 142 -30.50 11.66 2.82
C LYS A 142 -29.34 10.68 2.59
N CYS A 143 -29.38 9.91 1.52
CA CYS A 143 -28.29 9.01 1.15
C CYS A 143 -26.98 9.75 0.84
N ASN A 144 -27.03 10.86 0.11
CA ASN A 144 -25.85 11.68 -0.13
C ASN A 144 -25.28 12.28 1.17
N LYS A 145 -26.14 12.73 2.10
CA LYS A 145 -25.69 13.16 3.44
C LYS A 145 -25.02 12.04 4.24
N LEU A 146 -25.57 10.82 4.18
CA LEU A 146 -24.97 9.64 4.83
C LEU A 146 -23.57 9.36 4.26
N ARG A 147 -23.43 9.33 2.93
CA ARG A 147 -22.14 9.11 2.26
C ARG A 147 -21.08 10.15 2.62
N GLU A 148 -21.45 11.43 2.62
CA GLU A 148 -20.53 12.51 3.01
C GLU A 148 -20.05 12.33 4.45
N ARG A 149 -20.95 11.98 5.39
CA ARG A 149 -20.59 11.73 6.79
C ARG A 149 -19.67 10.52 6.95
N CYS A 150 -20.00 9.40 6.30
CA CYS A 150 -19.21 8.17 6.34
C CYS A 150 -17.82 8.35 5.73
N ARG A 151 -17.76 9.03 4.58
CA ARG A 151 -16.50 9.39 3.92
C ARG A 151 -15.64 10.26 4.83
N LYS A 152 -16.19 11.34 5.40
CA LYS A 152 -15.46 12.23 6.30
C LYS A 152 -14.91 11.47 7.51
N LYS A 153 -15.72 10.60 8.11
CA LYS A 153 -15.29 9.75 9.22
C LYS A 153 -14.10 8.87 8.83
N LYS A 154 -14.22 8.14 7.71
CA LYS A 154 -13.14 7.28 7.20
C LYS A 154 -11.87 8.08 6.89
N GLN A 155 -12.02 9.28 6.34
CA GLN A 155 -10.89 10.16 6.04
C GLN A 155 -10.17 10.61 7.31
N ASN A 156 -10.91 10.96 8.36
CA ASN A 156 -10.36 11.32 9.67
C ASN A 156 -9.64 10.13 10.30
N GLU A 157 -10.23 8.93 10.32
CA GLU A 157 -9.59 7.72 10.89
C GLU A 157 -8.25 7.38 10.21
N ILE A 158 -8.19 7.49 8.88
CA ILE A 158 -6.95 7.29 8.12
C ILE A 158 -5.91 8.37 8.48
N THR A 159 -6.34 9.64 8.56
CA THR A 159 -5.46 10.77 8.90
C THR A 159 -4.89 10.61 10.31
N GLU A 160 -5.74 10.26 11.28
CA GLU A 160 -5.32 9.99 12.66
C GLU A 160 -4.31 8.84 12.72
N LYS A 161 -4.58 7.70 12.07
CA LYS A 161 -3.63 6.57 12.02
C LYS A 161 -2.28 6.97 11.42
N ILE A 162 -2.28 7.75 10.34
CA ILE A 162 -1.05 8.25 9.71
C ILE A 162 -0.25 9.11 10.70
N LEU A 163 -0.91 10.07 11.34
CA LEU A 163 -0.26 10.98 12.29
C LEU A 163 0.32 10.21 13.49
N LEU A 164 -0.44 9.25 14.05
CA LEU A 164 0.02 8.42 15.17
C LEU A 164 1.24 7.56 14.80
N ARG A 165 1.29 6.99 13.58
CA ARG A 165 2.46 6.23 13.11
C ARG A 165 3.67 7.10 12.82
N ILE A 166 3.47 8.26 12.21
CA ILE A 166 4.55 9.20 11.88
C ILE A 166 5.19 9.78 13.15
N LEU A 167 4.39 10.00 14.19
CA LEU A 167 4.82 10.52 15.48
C LEU A 167 5.05 9.40 16.50
N SER A 168 5.26 8.16 16.04
CA SER A 168 5.73 7.08 16.91
C SER A 168 6.94 7.56 17.72
N LYS A 169 6.97 7.29 19.03
CA LYS A 169 8.00 7.72 20.00
C LYS A 169 7.99 9.21 20.38
N ASN A 170 7.21 10.05 19.68
CA ASN A 170 7.23 11.50 19.84
C ASN A 170 5.93 12.05 20.45
N LEU A 171 5.08 11.18 21.03
CA LEU A 171 3.78 11.54 21.62
C LEU A 171 3.76 11.40 23.15
N LYS A 172 4.92 11.37 23.81
CA LYS A 172 5.02 11.42 25.28
C LYS A 172 5.01 12.85 25.82
N ASN A 173 5.57 13.80 25.06
CA ASN A 173 5.70 15.21 25.44
C ASN A 173 5.17 16.11 24.32
N LYS A 174 4.44 17.16 24.69
CA LYS A 174 3.92 18.18 23.77
C LYS A 174 5.04 18.87 22.99
N GLU A 175 6.16 19.21 23.62
CA GLU A 175 7.26 19.93 22.97
C GLU A 175 7.93 19.07 21.89
N THR A 176 8.25 17.81 22.21
CA THR A 176 8.78 16.84 21.24
C THR A 176 7.82 16.60 20.08
N CYS A 177 6.53 16.49 20.38
CA CYS A 177 5.48 16.36 19.36
C CYS A 177 5.47 17.56 18.40
N GLU A 178 5.50 18.79 18.91
CA GLU A 178 5.45 20.00 18.08
C GLU A 178 6.70 20.13 17.18
N LYS A 179 7.88 19.83 17.72
CA LYS A 179 9.14 19.83 16.95
C LYS A 179 9.06 18.88 15.75
N VAL A 180 8.66 17.63 16.00
CA VAL A 180 8.60 16.60 14.95
C VAL A 180 7.50 16.88 13.94
N ILE A 181 6.35 17.42 14.35
CA ILE A 181 5.31 17.85 13.41
C ILE A 181 5.85 18.93 12.47
N ASN A 182 6.52 19.95 12.99
CA ASN A 182 7.05 21.04 12.18
C ASN A 182 8.07 20.54 11.15
N GLU A 183 8.97 19.63 11.56
CA GLU A 183 9.95 19.00 10.66
C GLU A 183 9.27 18.17 9.55
N LYS A 184 8.23 17.40 9.91
CA LYS A 184 7.59 16.45 8.97
C LYS A 184 6.46 17.05 8.14
N CYS A 185 5.97 18.24 8.48
CA CYS A 185 4.80 18.82 7.82
C CYS A 185 4.96 19.01 6.30
N LEU A 186 6.17 19.29 5.83
CA LEU A 186 6.49 19.38 4.39
C LEU A 186 6.19 18.09 3.62
N LEU A 187 6.41 16.95 4.26
CA LEU A 187 6.11 15.65 3.67
C LEU A 187 4.61 15.35 3.76
N LEU A 188 3.96 15.75 4.86
CA LEU A 188 2.55 15.49 5.12
C LEU A 188 1.62 16.26 4.17
N VAL A 189 1.97 17.51 3.86
CA VAL A 189 1.10 18.42 3.08
C VAL A 189 0.91 17.96 1.63
N GLU A 190 1.81 17.15 1.10
CA GLU A 190 1.72 16.58 -0.26
C GLU A 190 0.86 15.30 -0.31
N GLU A 191 0.51 14.73 0.86
CA GLU A 191 -0.07 13.39 0.97
C GLU A 191 -1.57 13.37 1.23
N SER A 192 -2.19 14.50 1.61
CA SER A 192 -3.65 14.71 1.55
C SER A 192 -4.05 16.13 1.94
N ASN A 193 -5.29 16.54 1.62
CA ASN A 193 -5.78 17.85 2.07
C ASN A 193 -6.03 17.87 3.59
N GLU A 194 -6.38 16.73 4.18
CA GLU A 194 -6.60 16.59 5.62
C GLU A 194 -5.28 16.74 6.41
N LEU A 195 -4.19 16.16 5.90
CA LEU A 195 -2.85 16.33 6.47
C LEU A 195 -2.30 17.75 6.27
N MET A 196 -2.59 18.37 5.12
CA MET A 196 -2.33 19.79 4.88
C MET A 196 -3.08 20.65 5.92
N GLU A 197 -4.40 20.45 6.09
CA GLU A 197 -5.20 21.17 7.07
C GLU A 197 -4.67 20.97 8.51
N PHE A 198 -4.27 19.75 8.86
CA PHE A 198 -3.64 19.44 10.14
C PHE A 198 -2.35 20.24 10.35
N CYS A 199 -1.48 20.31 9.34
CA CYS A 199 -0.24 21.09 9.43
C CYS A 199 -0.52 22.59 9.60
N LEU A 200 -1.50 23.12 8.86
CA LEU A 200 -1.89 24.53 8.90
C LEU A 200 -2.55 24.95 10.22
N ASN A 201 -3.10 24.01 10.99
CA ASN A 201 -3.80 24.30 12.25
C ASN A 201 -2.93 23.96 13.47
N SER A 202 -2.45 24.98 14.17
CA SER A 202 -1.55 24.83 15.33
C SER A 202 -2.25 24.61 16.68
N SER A 203 -3.56 24.83 16.80
CA SER A 203 -4.23 24.84 18.11
C SER A 203 -4.49 23.44 18.67
N ASP A 204 -3.84 23.12 19.79
CA ASP A 204 -3.99 21.90 20.60
C ASP A 204 -3.80 20.57 19.85
N ARG A 205 -3.11 20.60 18.70
CA ARG A 205 -2.90 19.43 17.85
C ARG A 205 -2.15 18.32 18.57
N CYS A 206 -1.08 18.65 19.29
CA CYS A 206 -0.32 17.67 20.05
C CYS A 206 -1.11 17.10 21.23
N GLN A 207 -1.88 17.92 21.95
CA GLN A 207 -2.70 17.41 23.06
C GLN A 207 -3.75 16.40 22.56
N LYS A 208 -4.39 16.67 21.42
CA LYS A 208 -5.33 15.75 20.79
C LYS A 208 -4.65 14.43 20.42
N LEU A 209 -3.48 14.49 19.78
CA LEU A 209 -2.73 13.29 19.39
C LEU A 209 -2.24 12.47 20.59
N ILE A 210 -1.79 13.12 21.65
CA ILE A 210 -1.40 12.46 22.91
C ILE A 210 -2.61 11.72 23.50
N ASN A 211 -3.77 12.38 23.61
CA ASN A 211 -4.99 11.74 24.12
C ASN A 211 -5.46 10.57 23.25
N MET A 212 -5.36 10.70 21.93
CA MET A 212 -5.63 9.62 20.97
C MET A 212 -4.67 8.45 21.17
N MET A 213 -3.36 8.73 21.32
CA MET A 213 -2.35 7.70 21.57
C MET A 213 -2.62 6.95 22.88
N ASN A 214 -2.97 7.67 23.96
CA ASN A 214 -3.34 7.05 25.24
C ASN A 214 -4.53 6.09 25.07
N THR A 215 -5.54 6.50 24.30
CA THR A 215 -6.69 5.63 23.97
C THR A 215 -6.24 4.38 23.19
N GLN A 216 -5.30 4.52 22.25
CA GLN A 216 -4.74 3.37 21.52
C GLN A 216 -3.93 2.45 22.44
N CYS A 217 -3.17 2.99 23.38
CA CYS A 217 -2.44 2.22 24.38
C CYS A 217 -3.39 1.38 25.25
N SER A 218 -4.48 1.96 25.76
CA SER A 218 -5.49 1.22 26.55
C SER A 218 -6.20 0.13 25.74
N ASN A 219 -6.51 0.42 24.47
CA ASN A 219 -7.09 -0.59 23.57
C ASN A 219 -6.10 -1.73 23.30
N LEU A 220 -4.84 -1.42 23.06
CA LEU A 220 -3.78 -2.41 22.84
C LEU A 220 -3.58 -3.31 24.07
N GLU A 221 -3.59 -2.73 25.27
CA GLU A 221 -3.52 -3.48 26.52
C GLU A 221 -4.68 -4.46 26.68
N SER A 222 -5.90 -4.01 26.38
CA SER A 222 -7.12 -4.83 26.43
C SER A 222 -7.08 -5.96 25.40
N ASP A 223 -6.68 -5.66 24.17
CA ASP A 223 -6.56 -6.64 23.07
C ASP A 223 -5.53 -7.74 23.41
N ILE A 224 -4.35 -7.37 23.93
CA ILE A 224 -3.31 -8.33 24.32
C ILE A 224 -3.77 -9.19 25.50
N SER A 225 -4.43 -8.59 26.50
CA SER A 225 -4.96 -9.30 27.66
C SER A 225 -6.05 -10.31 27.27
N PHE A 226 -6.93 -9.94 26.34
CA PHE A 226 -7.93 -10.84 25.79
C PHE A 226 -7.30 -12.03 25.05
N LEU A 227 -6.26 -11.78 24.24
CA LEU A 227 -5.52 -12.86 23.57
C LEU A 227 -4.82 -13.81 24.55
N PHE A 228 -4.26 -13.30 25.64
CA PHE A 228 -3.60 -14.15 26.62
C PHE A 228 -4.57 -15.05 27.39
N THR A 229 -5.87 -14.72 27.39
CA THR A 229 -6.93 -15.52 28.02
C THR A 229 -7.61 -16.48 27.04
N HIS A 230 -7.54 -16.24 25.72
CA HIS A 230 -8.21 -17.04 24.68
C HIS A 230 -7.22 -17.48 23.59
N ASN A 231 -6.53 -18.61 23.78
CA ASN A 231 -5.48 -19.09 22.87
C ASN A 231 -5.96 -19.45 21.45
N ASP A 232 -7.26 -19.69 21.24
CA ASP A 232 -7.79 -20.17 19.95
C ASP A 232 -7.85 -19.08 18.85
N THR A 233 -7.74 -17.80 19.21
CA THR A 233 -7.78 -16.66 18.28
C THR A 233 -6.38 -16.11 17.91
N LEU A 234 -5.32 -16.71 18.45
CA LEU A 234 -3.95 -16.16 18.40
C LEU A 234 -3.40 -16.05 16.97
N LYS A 235 -3.66 -17.06 16.12
CA LYS A 235 -3.04 -17.16 14.78
C LYS A 235 -3.52 -16.09 13.81
N THR A 236 -4.77 -15.64 13.91
CA THR A 236 -5.37 -14.65 13.01
C THR A 236 -5.12 -13.21 13.47
N GLN A 237 -4.90 -12.99 14.78
CA GLN A 237 -4.74 -11.66 15.36
C GLN A 237 -3.28 -11.24 15.59
N CYS A 238 -2.34 -12.19 15.64
CA CYS A 238 -0.91 -11.90 15.85
C CYS A 238 -0.36 -10.79 14.94
N SER A 239 -0.62 -10.84 13.63
CA SER A 239 -0.07 -9.83 12.71
C SER A 239 -0.59 -8.42 13.00
N SER A 240 -1.90 -8.26 13.22
CA SER A 240 -2.50 -6.95 13.48
C SER A 240 -2.04 -6.35 14.80
N LEU A 241 -1.89 -7.16 15.85
CA LEU A 241 -1.46 -6.66 17.15
C LEU A 241 0.05 -6.40 17.23
N LEU A 242 0.87 -7.21 16.56
CA LEU A 242 2.30 -6.93 16.44
C LEU A 242 2.56 -5.66 15.63
N GLU A 243 1.75 -5.37 14.62
CA GLU A 243 1.78 -4.09 13.92
C GLU A 243 1.44 -2.92 14.87
N LYS A 244 0.37 -3.05 15.68
CA LYS A 244 0.04 -2.03 16.69
C LYS A 244 1.18 -1.84 17.70
N CYS A 245 1.78 -2.91 18.22
CA CYS A 245 2.94 -2.85 19.09
C CYS A 245 4.09 -2.07 18.43
N TYR A 246 4.44 -2.43 17.19
CA TYR A 246 5.52 -1.77 16.44
C TYR A 246 5.35 -0.25 16.35
N PHE A 247 4.13 0.25 16.10
CA PHE A 247 3.90 1.68 15.94
C PHE A 247 3.63 2.43 17.26
N TYR A 248 3.04 1.78 18.26
CA TYR A 248 2.47 2.46 19.43
C TYR A 248 3.21 2.19 20.74
N GLU A 249 3.86 1.02 20.91
CA GLU A 249 4.39 0.57 22.21
C GLU A 249 5.32 1.60 22.85
N ALA A 250 6.14 2.26 22.03
CA ALA A 250 7.14 3.20 22.50
C ALA A 250 6.56 4.52 23.01
N ASN A 251 5.28 4.81 22.73
CA ASN A 251 4.54 5.91 23.34
C ASN A 251 3.70 5.48 24.55
N CYS A 252 3.56 4.17 24.80
CA CYS A 252 2.80 3.62 25.91
C CYS A 252 3.67 3.37 27.16
N ASP A 253 3.00 3.09 28.27
CA ASP A 253 3.64 2.72 29.54
C ASP A 253 4.40 1.39 29.44
N ASP A 254 5.36 1.19 30.35
CA ASP A 254 6.29 0.05 30.33
C ASP A 254 5.60 -1.32 30.44
N ASN A 255 4.41 -1.38 31.06
CA ASN A 255 3.59 -2.59 31.10
C ASN A 255 3.18 -3.05 29.69
N ILE A 256 2.78 -2.11 28.84
CA ILE A 256 2.34 -2.41 27.47
C ILE A 256 3.52 -2.84 26.63
N GLN A 257 4.67 -2.16 26.76
CA GLN A 257 5.93 -2.57 26.11
C GLN A 257 6.30 -4.01 26.47
N THR A 258 6.25 -4.34 27.76
CA THR A 258 6.50 -5.71 28.27
C THR A 258 5.50 -6.73 27.69
N ASN A 259 4.22 -6.35 27.58
CA ASN A 259 3.18 -7.21 27.01
C ASN A 259 3.35 -7.43 25.51
N CYS A 260 3.79 -6.41 24.77
CA CYS A 260 4.16 -6.52 23.36
C CYS A 260 5.34 -7.47 23.14
N GLU A 261 6.38 -7.44 23.99
CA GLU A 261 7.47 -8.43 23.93
C GLU A 261 7.00 -9.86 24.19
N LYS A 262 6.11 -10.05 25.18
CA LYS A 262 5.50 -11.35 25.46
C LYS A 262 4.67 -11.85 24.28
N LEU A 263 3.90 -10.96 23.66
CA LEU A 263 3.11 -11.26 22.46
C LEU A 263 4.03 -11.70 21.31
N LYS A 264 5.12 -10.97 21.05
CA LYS A 264 6.12 -11.31 20.02
C LYS A 264 6.67 -12.72 20.21
N LYS A 265 7.11 -13.05 21.43
CA LYS A 265 7.63 -14.40 21.77
C LYS A 265 6.58 -15.50 21.61
N LYS A 266 5.29 -15.21 21.86
CA LYS A 266 4.20 -16.18 21.64
C LYS A 266 3.89 -16.38 20.16
N CYS A 267 3.81 -15.30 19.39
CA CYS A 267 3.53 -15.36 17.95
C CYS A 267 4.65 -16.05 17.16
N GLU A 268 5.93 -15.78 17.48
CA GLU A 268 7.10 -16.42 16.86
C GLU A 268 7.12 -17.95 17.01
N LYS A 269 6.51 -18.51 18.07
CA LYS A 269 6.42 -19.96 18.29
C LYS A 269 5.39 -20.65 17.40
N GLN A 270 4.43 -19.93 16.84
CA GLN A 270 3.28 -20.51 16.14
C GLN A 270 3.25 -20.22 14.64
N THR A 271 3.95 -19.18 14.17
CA THR A 271 4.05 -18.82 12.74
C THR A 271 5.42 -18.23 12.42
N LYS A 272 5.89 -18.40 11.16
CA LYS A 272 6.97 -17.56 10.61
C LYS A 272 6.41 -16.16 10.39
N TYR A 273 6.36 -15.38 11.45
CA TYR A 273 5.97 -13.99 11.37
C TYR A 273 7.14 -13.18 10.79
N THR A 274 6.93 -12.62 9.61
CA THR A 274 7.79 -11.54 9.11
C THR A 274 7.11 -10.27 9.58
N LEU A 275 7.72 -9.59 10.57
CA LEU A 275 7.33 -8.22 10.93
C LEU A 275 7.18 -7.44 9.63
N LEU A 276 6.07 -6.68 9.52
CA LEU A 276 5.68 -5.86 8.37
C LEU A 276 6.92 -5.54 7.53
N ASN A 277 6.89 -5.94 6.25
CA ASN A 277 8.04 -6.04 5.34
C ASN A 277 8.66 -4.68 4.97
N LEU A 278 8.76 -3.77 5.93
CA LEU A 278 9.70 -2.66 6.05
C LEU A 278 11.11 -3.22 6.26
N THR A 279 11.59 -4.11 5.38
CA THR A 279 13.02 -4.34 5.26
C THR A 279 13.61 -3.06 4.73
N PHE A 280 13.92 -2.15 5.66
CA PHE A 280 14.59 -0.91 5.38
C PHE A 280 15.84 -1.23 4.58
N ASN A 281 15.91 -0.67 3.37
CA ASN A 281 17.05 -0.85 2.50
C ASN A 281 17.77 0.50 2.40
N PRO A 282 18.97 0.63 2.99
CA PRO A 282 19.77 1.86 2.98
C PRO A 282 19.97 2.51 1.61
N ILE A 283 19.88 1.76 0.50
CA ILE A 283 20.05 2.26 -0.87
C ILE A 283 18.74 2.47 -1.63
N LYS A 284 17.57 2.37 -0.97
CA LYS A 284 16.27 2.75 -1.52
C LYS A 284 15.80 4.07 -0.91
N ASN A 285 15.14 4.91 -1.70
CA ASN A 285 14.52 6.13 -1.19
C ASN A 285 13.52 5.75 -0.11
N ILE A 286 13.74 6.23 1.11
CA ILE A 286 12.81 6.08 2.21
C ILE A 286 11.72 7.13 2.00
N ALA A 287 10.63 6.80 1.32
CA ALA A 287 9.45 7.62 1.48
C ALA A 287 8.94 7.41 2.91
N LEU A 288 8.85 8.48 3.73
CA LEU A 288 8.22 8.46 5.06
C LEU A 288 6.89 7.68 5.06
N MET A 289 6.18 7.77 3.94
CA MET A 289 4.91 7.09 3.73
C MET A 289 5.05 5.58 3.52
N GLU A 290 6.10 5.10 2.86
CA GLU A 290 6.37 3.66 2.75
C GLU A 290 6.64 3.08 4.15
N LYS A 291 7.40 3.80 4.99
CA LYS A 291 7.69 3.41 6.38
C LYS A 291 6.47 3.22 7.28
N ILE A 292 5.39 3.93 7.03
CA ILE A 292 4.16 3.82 7.85
C ILE A 292 3.12 2.87 7.25
N GLY A 293 3.44 2.20 6.13
CA GLY A 293 2.51 1.30 5.45
C GLY A 293 1.44 2.05 4.65
N LYS A 294 1.83 3.06 3.86
CA LYS A 294 0.89 3.87 3.05
C LYS A 294 -0.11 3.02 2.25
N GLU A 295 0.36 1.99 1.55
CA GLU A 295 -0.51 1.14 0.73
C GLU A 295 -1.61 0.46 1.57
N GLU A 296 -1.26 0.01 2.78
CA GLU A 296 -2.22 -0.59 3.72
C GLU A 296 -3.19 0.44 4.31
N LEU A 297 -2.70 1.66 4.63
CA LEU A 297 -3.49 2.72 5.27
C LEU A 297 -4.47 3.39 4.33
N PHE A 298 -4.03 3.73 3.12
CA PHE A 298 -4.88 4.41 2.15
C PHE A 298 -5.69 3.43 1.31
N GLY A 299 -5.20 2.21 1.07
CA GLY A 299 -5.79 1.30 0.09
C GLY A 299 -6.03 2.01 -1.24
N ASP A 300 -7.29 2.01 -1.70
CA ASP A 300 -7.73 2.70 -2.93
C ASP A 300 -8.10 4.19 -2.74
N GLU A 301 -7.86 4.77 -1.57
CA GLU A 301 -8.07 6.20 -1.36
C GLU A 301 -6.91 7.01 -1.95
N ILE A 302 -7.10 7.49 -3.17
CA ILE A 302 -6.12 8.33 -3.87
C ILE A 302 -6.05 9.70 -3.19
N ARG A 303 -4.91 10.03 -2.58
CA ARG A 303 -4.72 11.32 -1.90
C ARG A 303 -3.45 12.08 -2.28
N LYS A 304 -3.03 12.07 -3.55
CA LYS A 304 -2.04 13.05 -4.00
C LYS A 304 -2.71 14.18 -4.78
N PRO A 305 -3.31 15.19 -4.10
CA PRO A 305 -3.71 16.39 -4.81
C PRO A 305 -2.47 17.03 -5.43
N LYS A 306 -2.63 17.73 -6.56
CA LYS A 306 -1.55 18.58 -7.08
C LYS A 306 -1.11 19.57 -5.98
N ILE A 307 0.18 19.89 -5.96
CA ILE A 307 0.76 20.93 -5.10
C ILE A 307 -0.11 22.19 -5.22
N LYS A 308 -0.49 22.74 -4.06
CA LYS A 308 -1.29 23.94 -3.96
C LYS A 308 -0.46 25.15 -4.32
N ASP A 309 -1.01 26.03 -5.15
CA ASP A 309 -0.42 27.34 -5.31
C ASP A 309 -0.71 28.22 -4.09
N THR A 310 -0.06 29.38 -4.05
CA THR A 310 -0.21 30.36 -2.97
C THR A 310 -1.68 30.70 -2.67
N ILE A 311 -2.52 30.83 -3.70
CA ILE A 311 -3.92 31.23 -3.52
C ILE A 311 -4.73 30.10 -2.91
N ASP A 312 -4.53 28.86 -3.36
CA ASP A 312 -5.17 27.68 -2.77
C ASP A 312 -4.79 27.51 -1.29
N LEU A 313 -3.51 27.76 -0.93
CA LEU A 313 -3.06 27.73 0.46
C LEU A 313 -3.72 28.83 1.30
N LEU A 314 -3.82 30.06 0.78
CA LEU A 314 -4.51 31.16 1.47
C LEU A 314 -6.01 30.84 1.67
N ILE A 315 -6.67 30.22 0.69
CA ILE A 315 -8.07 29.79 0.81
C ILE A 315 -8.22 28.70 1.89
N LEU A 316 -7.32 27.73 1.95
CA LEU A 316 -7.29 26.70 3.00
C LEU A 316 -7.12 27.31 4.40
N ILE A 317 -6.17 28.23 4.57
CA ILE A 317 -5.84 28.83 5.88
C ILE A 317 -6.96 29.72 6.41
N THR A 318 -7.63 30.46 5.52
CA THR A 318 -8.82 31.25 5.87
C THR A 318 -10.01 30.38 6.31
N ASN A 319 -9.86 29.04 6.24
CA ASN A 319 -10.71 28.01 6.84
C ASN A 319 -12.19 28.36 6.68
N SER A 320 -12.60 28.44 5.40
CA SER A 320 -13.97 28.61 4.95
C SER A 320 -14.62 29.99 4.99
N SER A 321 -14.00 31.02 5.58
CA SER A 321 -14.59 32.38 5.60
C SER A 321 -13.56 33.47 5.37
N LEU A 322 -13.74 34.24 4.29
CA LEU A 322 -12.97 35.46 4.03
C LEU A 322 -13.22 36.55 5.08
N LYS A 323 -14.28 36.44 5.91
CA LYS A 323 -14.52 37.38 7.03
C LYS A 323 -13.40 37.35 8.07
N GLU A 324 -12.78 36.19 8.26
CA GLU A 324 -11.67 36.00 9.22
C GLU A 324 -10.30 36.13 8.55
N CYS A 325 -10.26 36.57 7.28
CA CYS A 325 -9.04 36.63 6.47
C CYS A 325 -7.92 37.39 7.19
N LYS A 326 -8.20 38.59 7.72
CA LYS A 326 -7.19 39.44 8.40
C LYS A 326 -6.53 38.75 9.60
N THR A 327 -7.33 38.09 10.44
CA THR A 327 -6.85 37.41 11.65
C THR A 327 -6.06 36.15 11.31
N ARG A 328 -6.48 35.42 10.27
CA ARG A 328 -5.84 34.16 9.85
C ARG A 328 -4.58 34.37 9.01
N LEU A 329 -4.44 35.52 8.34
CA LEU A 329 -3.19 35.89 7.66
C LEU A 329 -1.99 35.96 8.61
N ASN A 330 -2.18 36.34 9.88
CA ASN A 330 -1.09 36.29 10.87
C ASN A 330 -0.64 34.85 11.16
N LYS A 331 -1.59 33.92 11.30
CA LYS A 331 -1.28 32.48 11.49
C LYS A 331 -0.60 31.88 10.26
N CYS A 332 -0.97 32.36 9.07
CA CYS A 332 -0.27 32.03 7.83
C CYS A 332 1.20 32.43 7.93
N TYR A 333 1.50 33.68 8.31
CA TYR A 333 2.87 34.16 8.46
C TYR A 333 3.71 33.27 9.41
N GLU A 334 3.17 32.95 10.59
CA GLU A 334 3.83 32.05 11.55
C GLU A 334 4.09 30.65 10.95
N PHE A 335 3.10 30.04 10.32
CA PHE A 335 3.25 28.73 9.68
C PHE A 335 4.27 28.75 8.52
N CYS A 336 4.32 29.84 7.76
CA CYS A 336 5.16 29.94 6.58
C CYS A 336 6.62 30.23 6.93
N ASN A 337 6.86 30.92 8.04
CA ASN A 337 8.19 31.05 8.62
C ASN A 337 8.75 29.71 9.14
N LEU A 338 7.86 28.79 9.58
CA LEU A 338 8.24 27.44 10.01
C LEU A 338 8.59 26.51 8.84
N LEU A 339 8.30 26.89 7.59
CA LEU A 339 8.58 26.09 6.39
C LEU A 339 9.50 26.87 5.40
N PRO A 340 10.82 26.94 5.64
CA PRO A 340 11.78 27.72 4.85
C PRO A 340 11.83 27.37 3.35
N GLN A 341 11.23 26.27 2.94
CA GLN A 341 11.20 25.78 1.55
C GLN A 341 10.05 26.38 0.76
N LEU A 342 8.98 26.80 1.44
CA LEU A 342 7.93 27.63 0.86
C LEU A 342 8.37 29.10 0.82
N LYS A 343 9.50 29.46 1.43
CA LYS A 343 10.03 30.82 1.51
C LYS A 343 10.08 31.53 0.16
N TYR A 344 10.40 30.86 -0.95
CA TYR A 344 10.35 31.50 -2.28
C TYR A 344 8.92 31.89 -2.71
N LEU A 345 7.92 31.05 -2.43
CA LEU A 345 6.49 31.37 -2.64
C LEU A 345 6.02 32.48 -1.69
N TYR A 346 6.65 32.59 -0.51
CA TYR A 346 6.29 33.53 0.55
C TYR A 346 7.11 34.82 0.59
N ASP A 347 8.30 34.92 0.01
CA ASP A 347 9.16 36.11 0.04
C ASP A 347 8.52 37.25 -0.76
N ASN A 348 7.84 36.91 -1.86
CA ASN A 348 6.97 37.85 -2.59
C ASN A 348 5.78 38.30 -1.72
N ILE A 349 5.26 37.40 -0.90
CA ILE A 349 4.14 37.67 0.02
C ILE A 349 4.62 38.53 1.21
N THR A 350 5.82 38.33 1.73
CA THR A 350 6.32 39.02 2.93
C THR A 350 6.59 40.50 2.69
N LYS A 351 7.04 40.87 1.48
CA LYS A 351 7.23 42.26 1.07
C LYS A 351 5.91 43.00 0.82
N GLU A 352 4.87 42.34 0.32
CA GLU A 352 3.55 42.96 0.08
C GLU A 352 2.65 42.95 1.33
N MET A 353 2.71 41.90 2.17
CA MET A 353 1.83 41.73 3.34
C MET A 353 2.15 42.62 4.54
N SER A 354 3.30 43.28 4.55
CA SER A 354 3.66 44.29 5.55
C SER A 354 2.96 45.64 5.32
N LYS A 355 2.31 45.87 4.16
CA LYS A 355 1.77 47.20 3.82
C LYS A 355 0.25 47.34 3.88
N ASN A 356 -0.58 46.32 3.59
CA ASN A 356 -2.04 46.43 3.82
C ASN A 356 -2.83 45.10 3.80
N LYS A 357 -3.21 44.57 4.98
CA LYS A 357 -4.02 43.33 5.12
C LYS A 357 -5.37 43.39 4.39
N GLU A 358 -5.96 44.59 4.26
CA GLU A 358 -7.24 44.80 3.58
C GLU A 358 -7.15 44.47 2.09
N GLU A 359 -6.10 44.95 1.45
CA GLU A 359 -5.86 44.83 0.02
C GLU A 359 -5.64 43.36 -0.37
N ILE A 360 -4.94 42.61 0.47
CA ILE A 360 -4.74 41.17 0.31
C ILE A 360 -6.04 40.40 0.39
N CYS A 361 -6.86 40.67 1.41
CA CYS A 361 -8.15 40.00 1.55
C CYS A 361 -9.10 40.34 0.40
N THR A 362 -9.06 41.58 -0.09
CA THR A 362 -9.82 42.02 -1.26
C THR A 362 -9.35 41.33 -2.55
N THR A 363 -8.04 41.23 -2.75
CA THR A 363 -7.44 40.52 -3.88
C THR A 363 -7.70 39.02 -3.83
N LEU A 364 -7.66 38.43 -2.63
CA LEU A 364 -8.00 37.02 -2.43
C LEU A 364 -9.47 36.76 -2.77
N LYS A 365 -10.37 37.67 -2.38
CA LYS A 365 -11.80 37.60 -2.71
C LYS A 365 -12.04 37.62 -4.22
N SER A 366 -11.41 38.53 -4.96
CA SER A 366 -11.56 38.61 -6.42
C SER A 366 -11.02 37.35 -7.11
N LYS A 367 -9.83 36.87 -6.69
CA LYS A 367 -9.23 35.63 -7.19
C LYS A 367 -10.06 34.39 -6.84
N LEU A 368 -10.65 34.34 -5.65
CA LEU A 368 -11.53 33.27 -5.23
C LEU A 368 -12.75 33.19 -6.17
N LYS A 369 -13.41 34.32 -6.45
CA LYS A 369 -14.57 34.37 -7.35
C LYS A 369 -14.25 33.76 -8.73
N LEU A 370 -13.12 34.14 -9.33
CA LEU A 370 -12.66 33.58 -10.60
C LEU A 370 -12.42 32.07 -10.52
N ARG A 371 -11.80 31.59 -9.44
CA ARG A 371 -11.56 30.15 -9.23
C ARG A 371 -12.86 29.37 -9.04
N CYS A 372 -13.81 29.91 -8.30
CA CYS A 372 -15.12 29.31 -8.08
C CYS A 372 -15.87 29.15 -9.41
N ASN A 373 -15.91 30.20 -10.24
CA ASN A 373 -16.61 30.17 -11.53
C ASN A 373 -15.94 29.22 -12.51
N ALA A 374 -14.61 29.25 -12.62
CA ALA A 374 -13.85 28.31 -13.44
C ALA A 374 -14.06 26.86 -12.99
N PHE A 375 -14.15 26.61 -11.68
CA PHE A 375 -14.41 25.28 -11.16
C PHE A 375 -15.87 24.83 -11.40
N LYS A 376 -16.85 25.73 -11.25
CA LYS A 376 -18.26 25.45 -11.53
C LYS A 376 -18.47 25.09 -13.00
N LEU A 377 -17.85 25.84 -13.92
CA LEU A 377 -17.82 25.52 -15.35
C LEU A 377 -17.24 24.13 -15.60
N LYS A 378 -16.08 23.82 -15.01
CA LYS A 378 -15.46 22.49 -15.13
C LYS A 378 -16.37 21.36 -14.62
N LEU A 379 -17.14 21.59 -13.55
CA LEU A 379 -18.10 20.60 -13.05
C LEU A 379 -19.27 20.42 -14.03
N ALA A 380 -19.73 21.49 -14.69
CA ALA A 380 -20.75 21.40 -15.74
C ALA A 380 -20.25 20.64 -16.97
N ASP A 381 -19.01 20.90 -17.42
CA ASP A 381 -18.39 20.20 -18.56
C ASP A 381 -18.28 18.69 -18.33
N LEU A 382 -18.17 18.27 -17.07
CA LEU A 382 -18.11 16.86 -16.67
C LEU A 382 -19.49 16.23 -16.41
N SER A 383 -20.57 17.00 -16.64
CA SER A 383 -21.95 16.62 -16.31
C SER A 383 -22.18 16.37 -14.81
N LEU A 384 -21.40 17.02 -13.95
CA LEU A 384 -21.55 16.99 -12.49
C LEU A 384 -22.37 18.18 -11.97
N SER A 385 -22.70 19.13 -12.86
CA SER A 385 -23.61 20.24 -12.61
C SER A 385 -24.49 20.46 -13.84
N ASN A 386 -25.78 20.70 -13.64
CA ASN A 386 -26.73 21.06 -14.69
C ASN A 386 -26.87 22.58 -14.87
N THR A 387 -26.17 23.39 -14.06
CA THR A 387 -26.19 24.85 -14.11
C THR A 387 -24.79 25.42 -13.93
N THR A 388 -24.54 26.58 -14.54
CA THR A 388 -23.31 27.37 -14.40
C THR A 388 -23.54 28.68 -13.66
N LYS A 389 -24.79 29.02 -13.30
CA LYS A 389 -25.13 30.29 -12.65
C LYS A 389 -24.70 30.29 -11.19
N ASP A 390 -24.09 31.38 -10.73
CA ASP A 390 -23.49 31.49 -9.38
C ASP A 390 -24.45 31.06 -8.26
N TYR A 391 -25.67 31.61 -8.24
CA TYR A 391 -26.64 31.45 -7.15
C TYR A 391 -27.49 30.16 -7.22
N GLU A 392 -27.40 29.39 -8.31
CA GLU A 392 -28.19 28.16 -8.48
C GLU A 392 -27.39 26.94 -8.02
N GLU A 393 -28.04 26.10 -7.22
CA GLU A 393 -27.48 24.82 -6.79
C GLU A 393 -27.67 23.78 -7.89
N ALA A 394 -26.67 22.90 -8.08
CA ALA A 394 -26.79 21.81 -9.05
C ALA A 394 -27.89 20.82 -8.63
N ALA A 395 -28.52 20.17 -9.62
CA ALA A 395 -29.31 18.98 -9.35
C ALA A 395 -28.43 17.88 -8.74
N LEU A 396 -28.93 17.21 -7.71
CA LEU A 396 -28.21 16.16 -7.01
C LEU A 396 -28.31 14.86 -7.81
N LEU A 397 -27.17 14.26 -8.14
CA LEU A 397 -27.14 13.03 -8.92
C LEU A 397 -27.45 11.81 -8.04
N GLY A 398 -28.18 10.85 -8.60
CA GLY A 398 -28.38 9.52 -8.03
C GLY A 398 -27.26 8.54 -8.38
N TRP A 399 -27.13 7.44 -7.63
CA TRP A 399 -26.08 6.42 -7.85
C TRP A 399 -26.02 5.88 -9.28
N PHE A 400 -27.15 5.67 -9.95
CA PHE A 400 -27.20 5.09 -11.30
C PHE A 400 -27.17 6.13 -12.42
N GLU A 401 -27.11 7.42 -12.10
CA GLU A 401 -27.03 8.46 -13.12
C GLU A 401 -25.68 8.44 -13.84
N GLN A 402 -25.72 8.85 -15.10
CA GLN A 402 -24.57 8.88 -15.99
C GLN A 402 -23.84 10.22 -15.84
N PHE A 403 -22.52 10.15 -15.89
CA PHE A 403 -21.62 11.31 -15.89
C PHE A 403 -20.37 10.97 -16.70
N THR A 404 -19.57 11.99 -17.01
CA THR A 404 -18.32 11.79 -17.77
C THR A 404 -17.42 10.81 -17.03
N THR A 405 -16.87 9.81 -17.73
CA THR A 405 -15.96 8.84 -17.10
C THR A 405 -14.77 9.55 -16.45
N LEU A 406 -14.55 9.30 -15.16
CA LEU A 406 -13.47 9.88 -14.39
C LEU A 406 -12.28 8.91 -14.29
N ASP A 407 -11.11 9.47 -14.03
CA ASP A 407 -9.91 8.71 -13.65
C ASP A 407 -9.43 9.13 -12.26
N ASP A 408 -8.51 8.35 -11.68
CA ASP A 408 -7.97 8.57 -10.34
C ASP A 408 -7.40 9.98 -10.16
N ARG A 409 -6.71 10.51 -11.18
CA ARG A 409 -6.02 11.80 -11.13
C ARG A 409 -7.03 12.94 -11.17
N LEU A 410 -8.03 12.85 -12.03
CA LEU A 410 -9.12 13.81 -12.13
C LEU A 410 -9.95 13.78 -10.84
N CYS A 411 -10.24 12.60 -10.30
CA CYS A 411 -10.95 12.47 -9.02
C CYS A 411 -10.19 13.12 -7.86
N ALA A 412 -8.89 12.83 -7.71
CA ALA A 412 -8.05 13.48 -6.71
C ALA A 412 -8.07 15.01 -6.86
N ASN A 413 -8.10 15.53 -8.09
CA ASN A 413 -8.20 16.96 -8.35
C ASN A 413 -9.57 17.56 -7.98
N LEU A 414 -10.66 16.90 -8.37
CA LEU A 414 -12.03 17.36 -8.10
C LEU A 414 -12.34 17.34 -6.61
N GLU A 415 -12.07 16.22 -5.94
CA GLU A 415 -12.31 16.06 -4.50
C GLU A 415 -11.48 17.03 -3.69
N SER A 416 -10.22 17.24 -4.10
CA SER A 416 -9.36 18.25 -3.48
C SER A 416 -9.92 19.66 -3.70
N ARG A 417 -10.31 20.04 -4.92
CA ARG A 417 -10.94 21.36 -5.16
C ARG A 417 -12.19 21.56 -4.33
N CYS A 418 -13.05 20.54 -4.24
CA CYS A 418 -14.23 20.59 -3.38
C CYS A 418 -13.87 20.77 -1.91
N PHE A 419 -12.80 20.14 -1.42
CA PHE A 419 -12.37 20.28 -0.04
C PHE A 419 -12.13 21.74 0.36
N TYR A 420 -11.42 22.53 -0.45
CA TYR A 420 -11.07 23.91 -0.09
C TYR A 420 -11.92 25.00 -0.76
N LEU A 421 -12.56 24.75 -1.91
CA LEU A 421 -13.39 25.77 -2.59
C LEU A 421 -14.84 25.75 -2.15
N GLN A 422 -15.41 24.61 -1.77
CA GLN A 422 -16.87 24.48 -1.54
C GLN A 422 -17.40 25.55 -0.58
N LYS A 423 -16.88 25.62 0.64
CA LYS A 423 -17.37 26.59 1.64
C LYS A 423 -17.02 28.06 1.32
N PRO A 424 -15.78 28.41 0.92
CA PRO A 424 -15.46 29.79 0.54
C PRO A 424 -16.31 30.30 -0.63
N CYS A 425 -16.52 29.49 -1.67
CA CYS A 425 -17.36 29.88 -2.81
C CYS A 425 -18.81 30.12 -2.39
N ASN A 426 -19.39 29.24 -1.55
CA ASN A 426 -20.74 29.42 -1.03
C ASN A 426 -20.87 30.71 -0.21
N SER A 427 -19.80 31.11 0.51
CA SER A 427 -19.76 32.37 1.27
C SER A 427 -19.75 33.60 0.38
N GLU A 428 -19.32 33.45 -0.88
CA GLU A 428 -19.35 34.46 -1.93
C GLU A 428 -20.58 34.30 -2.86
N ASN A 429 -21.64 33.62 -2.39
CA ASN A 429 -22.88 33.33 -3.12
C ASN A 429 -22.71 32.51 -4.42
N ILE A 430 -21.60 31.76 -4.53
CA ILE A 430 -21.40 30.80 -5.62
C ILE A 430 -21.65 29.40 -5.09
N LYS A 431 -22.85 28.88 -5.37
CA LYS A 431 -23.34 27.58 -4.93
C LYS A 431 -22.57 26.42 -5.57
N LEU A 432 -21.94 25.60 -4.72
CA LEU A 432 -21.15 24.44 -5.12
C LEU A 432 -21.50 23.15 -4.35
N ASP A 433 -22.47 23.16 -3.43
CA ASP A 433 -22.68 22.06 -2.49
C ASP A 433 -23.07 20.75 -3.18
N ASN A 434 -24.08 20.78 -4.03
CA ASN A 434 -24.55 19.61 -4.77
C ASN A 434 -23.56 19.25 -5.87
N ALA A 435 -22.97 20.22 -6.57
CA ALA A 435 -21.98 19.94 -7.62
C ALA A 435 -20.73 19.23 -7.05
N CYS A 436 -20.29 19.62 -5.86
CA CYS A 436 -19.22 18.93 -5.14
C CYS A 436 -19.64 17.57 -4.58
N SER A 437 -20.89 17.44 -4.12
CA SER A 437 -21.44 16.14 -3.71
C SER A 437 -21.50 15.17 -4.90
N ASN A 438 -21.90 15.66 -6.08
CA ASN A 438 -21.92 14.91 -7.33
C ASN A 438 -20.51 14.47 -7.74
N ALA A 439 -19.52 15.35 -7.65
CA ALA A 439 -18.12 14.99 -7.92
C ALA A 439 -17.60 13.89 -6.99
N LYS A 440 -17.89 13.99 -5.68
CA LYS A 440 -17.51 12.98 -4.70
C LYS A 440 -18.25 11.65 -4.91
N LEU A 441 -19.54 11.69 -5.26
CA LEU A 441 -20.35 10.53 -5.63
C LEU A 441 -19.78 9.83 -6.87
N ALA A 442 -19.46 10.60 -7.92
CA ALA A 442 -18.89 10.08 -9.16
C ALA A 442 -17.55 9.37 -8.92
N CYS A 443 -16.69 9.97 -8.09
CA CYS A 443 -15.42 9.38 -7.71
C CYS A 443 -15.54 8.17 -6.77
N LEU A 444 -16.56 8.14 -5.92
CA LEU A 444 -16.90 6.95 -5.14
C LEU A 444 -17.36 5.81 -6.06
N LYS A 445 -18.30 6.10 -6.97
CA LYS A 445 -18.81 5.13 -7.95
C LYS A 445 -17.68 4.55 -8.79
N MET A 446 -16.80 5.39 -9.34
CA MET A 446 -15.61 4.95 -10.07
C MET A 446 -14.77 3.96 -9.26
N ARG A 447 -14.46 4.28 -7.99
CA ARG A 447 -13.63 3.42 -7.12
C ARG A 447 -14.31 2.09 -6.78
N VAL A 448 -15.62 2.10 -6.51
CA VAL A 448 -16.38 0.88 -6.21
C VAL A 448 -16.49 -0.01 -7.45
N PHE A 449 -16.87 0.56 -8.60
CA PHE A 449 -16.99 -0.19 -9.85
C PHE A 449 -15.66 -0.79 -10.30
N ARG A 450 -14.54 -0.05 -10.18
CA ARG A 450 -13.22 -0.57 -10.55
C ARG A 450 -12.88 -1.89 -9.85
N LYS A 451 -13.22 -2.04 -8.58
CA LYS A 451 -12.96 -3.30 -7.83
C LYS A 451 -13.77 -4.46 -8.38
N GLU A 452 -15.05 -4.22 -8.64
CA GLU A 452 -15.95 -5.25 -9.18
C GLU A 452 -15.60 -5.56 -10.64
N TYR A 453 -15.16 -4.57 -11.43
CA TYR A 453 -14.65 -4.77 -12.78
C TYR A 453 -13.39 -5.61 -12.79
N GLN A 454 -12.40 -5.31 -11.95
CA GLN A 454 -11.19 -6.13 -11.85
C GLN A 454 -11.49 -7.61 -11.54
N LEU A 455 -12.47 -7.88 -10.67
CA LEU A 455 -12.95 -9.23 -10.39
C LEU A 455 -13.55 -9.87 -11.64
N LEU A 456 -14.46 -9.18 -12.35
CA LEU A 456 -15.13 -9.70 -13.53
C LEU A 456 -14.18 -9.85 -14.73
N GLU A 457 -13.35 -8.85 -15.03
CA GLU A 457 -12.35 -8.86 -16.09
C GLU A 457 -11.36 -10.01 -15.93
N THR A 458 -10.93 -10.29 -14.69
CA THR A 458 -10.03 -11.42 -14.42
C THR A 458 -10.67 -12.75 -14.80
N ASN A 459 -11.95 -12.93 -14.48
CA ASN A 459 -12.68 -14.17 -14.78
C ASN A 459 -13.18 -14.26 -16.24
N LEU A 460 -13.36 -13.10 -16.91
CA LEU A 460 -13.80 -12.98 -18.30
C LEU A 460 -12.64 -12.73 -19.27
N ARG A 461 -11.40 -12.90 -18.82
CA ARG A 461 -10.19 -12.65 -19.60
C ARG A 461 -10.22 -13.39 -20.93
N GLY A 462 -9.91 -12.66 -22.01
CA GLY A 462 -9.95 -13.16 -23.37
C GLY A 462 -11.37 -13.28 -23.96
N LYS A 463 -12.41 -12.78 -23.28
CA LYS A 463 -13.81 -12.83 -23.74
C LYS A 463 -14.44 -11.43 -23.85
N LEU A 464 -13.69 -10.36 -23.62
CA LEU A 464 -14.15 -8.97 -23.68
C LEU A 464 -13.77 -8.28 -25.00
N HIS A 465 -13.19 -9.01 -25.95
CA HIS A 465 -12.82 -8.50 -27.27
C HIS A 465 -13.96 -8.65 -28.29
N ASN A 466 -14.01 -7.74 -29.27
CA ASN A 466 -14.92 -7.80 -30.42
C ASN A 466 -16.42 -7.98 -30.07
N LEU A 467 -16.89 -7.33 -28.99
CA LEU A 467 -18.29 -7.45 -28.53
C LEU A 467 -19.33 -6.81 -29.45
N THR A 468 -18.91 -6.10 -30.51
CA THR A 468 -19.79 -5.70 -31.61
C THR A 468 -20.34 -6.91 -32.38
N ILE A 469 -19.64 -8.05 -32.32
CA ILE A 469 -20.09 -9.32 -32.89
C ILE A 469 -21.05 -10.00 -31.92
N LYS A 470 -22.27 -10.30 -32.38
CA LYS A 470 -23.35 -10.90 -31.57
C LYS A 470 -22.93 -12.20 -30.87
N SER A 471 -22.14 -13.06 -31.53
CA SER A 471 -21.64 -14.32 -30.94
C SER A 471 -20.68 -14.07 -29.78
N SER A 472 -19.73 -13.14 -29.92
CA SER A 472 -18.78 -12.77 -28.86
C SER A 472 -19.49 -12.15 -27.66
N LEU A 473 -20.46 -11.26 -27.89
CA LEU A 473 -21.30 -10.70 -26.83
C LEU A 473 -22.08 -11.80 -26.10
N LYS A 474 -22.65 -12.76 -26.84
CA LYS A 474 -23.35 -13.91 -26.24
C LYS A 474 -22.41 -14.77 -25.39
N THR A 475 -21.18 -15.00 -25.84
CA THR A 475 -20.17 -15.71 -25.05
C THR A 475 -19.83 -14.97 -23.76
N CYS A 476 -19.57 -13.66 -23.82
CA CYS A 476 -19.33 -12.85 -22.61
C CYS A 476 -20.50 -12.94 -21.63
N VAL A 477 -21.72 -12.73 -22.12
CA VAL A 477 -22.95 -12.73 -21.31
C VAL A 477 -23.16 -14.08 -20.62
N ASN A 478 -22.99 -15.19 -21.34
CA ASN A 478 -23.14 -16.53 -20.77
C ASN A 478 -22.10 -16.84 -19.68
N GLU A 479 -20.87 -16.37 -19.87
CA GLU A 479 -19.79 -16.58 -18.92
C GLU A 479 -19.96 -15.71 -17.68
N LEU A 480 -20.33 -14.44 -17.87
CA LEU A 480 -20.71 -13.55 -16.78
C LEU A 480 -21.86 -14.15 -15.96
N PHE A 481 -22.88 -14.69 -16.63
CA PHE A 481 -24.00 -15.36 -16.00
C PHE A 481 -23.56 -16.55 -15.14
N ASN A 482 -22.69 -17.40 -15.66
CA ASN A 482 -22.15 -18.55 -14.92
C ASN A 482 -21.34 -18.12 -13.70
N LEU A 483 -20.57 -17.04 -13.81
CA LEU A 483 -19.84 -16.45 -12.68
C LEU A 483 -20.80 -15.93 -11.61
N CYS A 484 -21.78 -15.13 -12.00
CA CYS A 484 -22.82 -14.61 -11.10
C CYS A 484 -23.60 -15.72 -10.38
N LYS A 485 -23.78 -16.89 -11.02
CA LYS A 485 -24.41 -18.07 -10.40
C LYS A 485 -23.49 -18.76 -9.38
N LYS A 486 -22.19 -18.86 -9.66
CA LYS A 486 -21.21 -19.53 -8.78
C LYS A 486 -20.94 -18.73 -7.51
N GLU A 487 -20.99 -17.40 -7.61
CA GLU A 487 -20.86 -16.47 -6.49
C GLU A 487 -22.18 -16.40 -5.70
N THR A 488 -22.59 -17.52 -5.10
CA THR A 488 -23.88 -17.68 -4.39
C THR A 488 -24.05 -16.81 -3.14
N ASN A 489 -23.03 -16.02 -2.79
CA ASN A 489 -22.96 -15.13 -1.62
C ASN A 489 -22.71 -13.65 -1.98
N ILE A 490 -23.03 -13.20 -3.20
CA ILE A 490 -22.88 -11.77 -3.54
C ILE A 490 -23.84 -10.91 -2.70
N LYS A 491 -23.28 -10.21 -1.71
CA LYS A 491 -24.01 -9.23 -0.87
C LYS A 491 -23.81 -7.79 -1.34
N LYS A 492 -22.92 -7.55 -2.31
CA LYS A 492 -22.52 -6.20 -2.73
C LYS A 492 -23.47 -5.63 -3.80
N PRO A 493 -24.11 -4.46 -3.57
CA PRO A 493 -25.09 -3.88 -4.50
C PRO A 493 -24.57 -3.71 -5.93
N VAL A 494 -23.31 -3.28 -6.09
CA VAL A 494 -22.72 -3.04 -7.41
C VAL A 494 -22.57 -4.33 -8.21
N LEU A 495 -21.99 -5.37 -7.61
CA LEU A 495 -21.83 -6.66 -8.29
C LEU A 495 -23.18 -7.29 -8.64
N ILE A 496 -24.18 -7.14 -7.76
CA ILE A 496 -25.56 -7.56 -8.06
C ILE A 496 -26.10 -6.81 -9.28
N ASN A 497 -25.99 -5.47 -9.31
CA ASN A 497 -26.46 -4.69 -10.45
C ASN A 497 -25.77 -5.12 -11.76
N LEU A 498 -24.45 -5.36 -11.72
CA LEU A 498 -23.69 -5.83 -12.89
C LEU A 498 -24.16 -7.22 -13.36
N CYS A 499 -24.45 -8.14 -12.44
CA CYS A 499 -25.01 -9.45 -12.74
C CYS A 499 -26.44 -9.39 -13.31
N LEU A 500 -27.24 -8.43 -12.86
CA LEU A 500 -28.61 -8.23 -13.34
C LEU A 500 -28.68 -7.56 -14.70
N GLN A 501 -27.62 -6.86 -15.14
CA GLN A 501 -27.54 -6.17 -16.42
C GLN A 501 -26.40 -6.73 -17.29
N PRO A 502 -26.39 -8.04 -17.62
CA PRO A 502 -25.21 -8.70 -18.17
C PRO A 502 -24.77 -8.15 -19.54
N TRP A 503 -25.70 -7.65 -20.36
CA TRP A 503 -25.37 -7.03 -21.65
C TRP A 503 -24.59 -5.73 -21.49
N ASP A 504 -25.11 -4.83 -20.66
CA ASP A 504 -24.51 -3.53 -20.41
C ASP A 504 -23.20 -3.73 -19.68
N THR A 505 -23.14 -4.64 -18.70
CA THR A 505 -21.92 -5.02 -18.00
C THR A 505 -20.83 -5.49 -18.96
N CYS A 506 -21.11 -6.44 -19.86
CA CYS A 506 -20.11 -6.90 -20.83
C CYS A 506 -19.55 -5.74 -21.69
N LYS A 507 -20.44 -4.85 -22.16
CA LYS A 507 -20.03 -3.67 -22.94
C LYS A 507 -19.24 -2.66 -22.11
N GLU A 508 -19.65 -2.43 -20.86
CA GLU A 508 -18.97 -1.53 -19.94
C GLU A 508 -17.57 -2.03 -19.58
N LEU A 509 -17.41 -3.33 -19.33
CA LEU A 509 -16.10 -3.98 -19.11
C LEU A 509 -15.21 -3.85 -20.35
N ALA A 510 -15.72 -4.14 -21.55
CA ALA A 510 -14.95 -3.98 -22.78
C ALA A 510 -14.51 -2.52 -23.02
N ASN A 511 -15.42 -1.56 -22.78
CA ASN A 511 -15.11 -0.14 -22.86
C ASN A 511 -14.06 0.28 -21.81
N ASP A 512 -14.09 -0.32 -20.61
CA ASP A 512 -13.07 -0.07 -19.59
C ASP A 512 -11.70 -0.63 -20.02
N ILE A 513 -11.64 -1.86 -20.54
CA ILE A 513 -10.42 -2.45 -21.13
C ILE A 513 -9.84 -1.56 -22.24
N GLU A 514 -10.67 -1.00 -23.12
CA GLU A 514 -10.22 -0.07 -24.15
C GLU A 514 -9.60 1.20 -23.56
N LYS A 515 -10.25 1.80 -22.54
CA LYS A 515 -9.73 2.97 -21.83
C LYS A 515 -8.42 2.65 -21.11
N GLN A 516 -8.36 1.53 -20.40
CA GLN A 516 -7.16 1.03 -19.75
C GLN A 516 -6.03 0.82 -20.77
N SER A 517 -6.34 0.28 -21.95
CA SER A 517 -5.39 0.09 -23.05
C SER A 517 -4.84 1.41 -23.57
N LYS A 518 -5.68 2.44 -23.75
CA LYS A 518 -5.24 3.79 -24.16
C LYS A 518 -4.37 4.46 -23.10
N ARG A 519 -4.70 4.30 -21.81
CA ARG A 519 -3.86 4.79 -20.70
C ARG A 519 -2.51 4.07 -20.68
N LEU A 520 -2.51 2.73 -20.80
CA LEU A 520 -1.29 1.94 -20.90
C LEU A 520 -0.44 2.41 -22.09
N ARG A 521 -1.05 2.77 -23.22
CA ARG A 521 -0.30 3.29 -24.37
C ARG A 521 0.47 4.55 -24.02
N ASN A 522 -0.17 5.51 -23.35
CA ASN A 522 0.49 6.73 -22.89
C ASN A 522 1.62 6.44 -21.89
N ASP A 523 1.41 5.53 -20.94
CA ASP A 523 2.44 5.11 -19.99
C ASP A 523 3.64 4.47 -20.72
N LEU A 524 3.37 3.59 -21.69
CA LEU A 524 4.39 2.92 -22.50
C LEU A 524 5.17 3.93 -23.36
N ASP A 525 4.51 4.85 -24.03
CA ASP A 525 5.20 5.83 -24.88
C ASP A 525 6.12 6.77 -24.07
N GLN A 526 5.85 6.95 -22.77
CA GLN A 526 6.73 7.72 -21.88
C GLN A 526 7.88 6.89 -21.28
N LYS A 527 7.68 5.58 -21.04
CA LYS A 527 8.55 4.79 -20.16
C LYS A 527 9.22 3.59 -20.82
N ARG A 528 8.62 3.02 -21.88
CA ARG A 528 9.02 1.76 -22.53
C ARG A 528 10.49 1.70 -22.92
N ASP A 529 11.04 2.80 -23.42
CA ASP A 529 12.38 2.81 -24.00
C ASP A 529 13.47 2.91 -22.93
N PHE A 530 13.15 3.50 -21.78
CA PHE A 530 14.05 3.65 -20.63
C PHE A 530 13.31 3.33 -19.31
N PRO A 531 12.81 2.10 -19.12
CA PRO A 531 12.02 1.76 -17.95
C PRO A 531 12.93 1.60 -16.73
N ASP A 532 12.44 1.97 -15.55
CA ASP A 532 13.04 1.55 -14.30
C ASP A 532 12.47 0.19 -13.82
N LYS A 533 12.91 -0.30 -12.65
CA LYS A 533 12.47 -1.61 -12.13
C LYS A 533 10.97 -1.64 -11.83
N GLU A 534 10.44 -0.52 -11.35
CA GLU A 534 9.04 -0.40 -10.96
C GLU A 534 8.16 -0.27 -12.19
N ASP A 535 8.59 0.52 -13.19
CA ASP A 535 8.00 0.59 -14.51
C ASP A 535 7.92 -0.81 -15.13
N CYS A 536 9.02 -1.58 -15.08
CA CYS A 536 9.06 -2.95 -15.59
C CYS A 536 8.06 -3.88 -14.92
N LYS A 537 7.94 -3.82 -13.59
CA LYS A 537 6.97 -4.64 -12.85
C LYS A 537 5.53 -4.27 -13.23
N LYS A 538 5.19 -2.99 -13.10
CA LYS A 538 3.82 -2.49 -13.29
C LYS A 538 3.35 -2.58 -14.74
N LEU A 539 4.19 -2.18 -15.70
CA LEU A 539 3.79 -2.12 -17.10
C LEU A 539 3.80 -3.51 -17.76
N LYS A 540 4.71 -4.43 -17.37
CA LYS A 540 4.65 -5.83 -17.86
C LYS A 540 3.35 -6.51 -17.44
N GLU A 541 2.96 -6.36 -16.17
CA GLU A 541 1.71 -6.90 -15.65
C GLU A 541 0.50 -6.35 -16.41
N LYS A 542 0.41 -5.02 -16.60
CA LYS A 542 -0.66 -4.41 -17.41
C LYS A 542 -0.68 -4.92 -18.85
N CYS A 543 0.49 -5.06 -19.48
CA CYS A 543 0.61 -5.59 -20.84
C CYS A 543 0.09 -7.03 -20.94
N GLU A 544 0.40 -7.88 -19.97
CA GLU A 544 -0.09 -9.26 -19.92
C GLU A 544 -1.60 -9.30 -19.71
N VAL A 545 -2.11 -8.58 -18.71
CA VAL A 545 -3.55 -8.57 -18.38
C VAL A 545 -4.40 -8.04 -19.53
N LEU A 546 -4.06 -6.87 -20.06
CA LEU A 546 -4.86 -6.22 -21.11
C LEU A 546 -4.65 -6.85 -22.50
N GLY A 547 -3.50 -7.46 -22.75
CA GLY A 547 -3.16 -8.08 -24.04
C GLY A 547 -4.08 -9.23 -24.45
N HIS A 548 -4.76 -9.86 -23.48
CA HIS A 548 -5.74 -10.92 -23.77
C HIS A 548 -7.01 -10.40 -24.46
N ASP A 549 -7.40 -9.16 -24.19
CA ASP A 549 -8.65 -8.57 -24.67
C ASP A 549 -8.43 -7.38 -25.63
N SER A 550 -7.19 -6.88 -25.74
CA SER A 550 -6.82 -5.75 -26.60
C SER A 550 -5.42 -5.91 -27.20
N LYS A 551 -5.35 -5.95 -28.54
CA LYS A 551 -4.09 -6.03 -29.30
C LYS A 551 -3.42 -4.67 -29.56
N THR A 552 -4.01 -3.59 -29.05
CA THR A 552 -3.58 -2.20 -29.34
C THR A 552 -2.14 -1.92 -28.92
N ASN A 553 -1.61 -2.67 -27.94
CA ASN A 553 -0.33 -2.42 -27.31
C ASN A 553 0.72 -3.52 -27.54
N ASP A 554 0.46 -4.51 -28.40
CA ASP A 554 1.33 -5.69 -28.58
C ASP A 554 2.80 -5.30 -28.84
N LEU A 555 3.04 -4.42 -29.82
CA LEU A 555 4.39 -3.98 -30.18
C LEU A 555 5.07 -3.16 -29.05
N PRO A 556 4.44 -2.10 -28.50
CA PRO A 556 4.94 -1.43 -27.30
C PRO A 556 5.30 -2.36 -26.14
N CYS A 557 4.43 -3.33 -25.85
CA CYS A 557 4.63 -4.30 -24.77
C CYS A 557 5.79 -5.25 -25.05
N PHE A 558 5.93 -5.70 -26.30
CA PHE A 558 7.07 -6.51 -26.73
C PHE A 558 8.41 -5.77 -26.54
N THR A 559 8.47 -4.51 -26.95
CA THR A 559 9.67 -3.67 -26.75
C THR A 559 9.96 -3.44 -25.27
N LEU A 560 8.94 -3.14 -24.45
CA LEU A 560 9.09 -3.00 -22.99
C LEU A 560 9.71 -4.28 -22.40
N LYS A 561 9.21 -5.46 -22.80
CA LYS A 561 9.73 -6.74 -22.32
C LYS A 561 11.23 -6.86 -22.58
N GLY A 562 11.67 -6.60 -23.82
CA GLY A 562 13.09 -6.63 -24.17
C GLY A 562 13.94 -5.65 -23.36
N ARG A 563 13.44 -4.42 -23.14
CA ARG A 563 14.14 -3.39 -22.34
C ARG A 563 14.25 -3.77 -20.87
N CYS A 564 13.21 -4.36 -20.31
CA CYS A 564 13.21 -4.82 -18.93
C CYS A 564 14.13 -6.03 -18.72
N ASP A 565 14.16 -6.97 -19.67
CA ASP A 565 15.07 -8.12 -19.59
C ASP A 565 16.54 -7.65 -19.70
N HIS A 566 16.81 -6.61 -20.51
CA HIS A 566 18.12 -5.95 -20.54
C HIS A 566 18.47 -5.25 -19.22
N LEU A 567 17.53 -4.53 -18.62
CA LEU A 567 17.72 -3.89 -17.30
C LEU A 567 18.04 -4.92 -16.21
N GLU A 568 17.35 -6.06 -16.20
CA GLU A 568 17.58 -7.14 -15.24
C GLU A 568 19.00 -7.72 -15.38
N ASN A 569 19.41 -8.04 -16.60
CA ASN A 569 20.76 -8.51 -16.89
C ASN A 569 21.84 -7.48 -16.51
N ALA A 570 21.59 -6.19 -16.75
CA ALA A 570 22.51 -5.12 -16.36
C ALA A 570 22.66 -5.00 -14.84
N LYS A 571 21.58 -5.21 -14.07
CA LYS A 571 21.63 -5.20 -12.60
C LYS A 571 22.36 -6.40 -12.03
N GLU A 572 22.16 -7.57 -12.59
CA GLU A 572 22.94 -8.74 -12.19
C GLU A 572 24.43 -8.54 -12.47
N LEU A 573 24.76 -7.93 -13.61
CA LEU A 573 26.13 -7.60 -13.95
C LEU A 573 26.73 -6.54 -13.00
N GLU A 574 25.95 -5.52 -12.61
CA GLU A 574 26.36 -4.56 -11.58
C GLU A 574 26.71 -5.27 -10.27
N GLU A 575 25.87 -6.19 -9.81
CA GLU A 575 26.10 -6.95 -8.58
C GLU A 575 27.39 -7.76 -8.65
N ILE A 576 27.65 -8.46 -9.76
CA ILE A 576 28.90 -9.19 -9.99
C ILE A 576 30.12 -8.24 -9.91
N LEU A 577 30.04 -7.05 -10.50
CA LEU A 577 31.14 -6.09 -10.51
C LEU A 577 31.38 -5.47 -9.12
N LEU A 578 30.32 -5.25 -8.35
CA LEU A 578 30.42 -4.79 -6.96
C LEU A 578 31.01 -5.86 -6.04
N GLU A 579 30.61 -7.13 -6.19
CA GLU A 579 31.20 -8.26 -5.45
C GLU A 579 32.70 -8.44 -5.76
N GLU A 580 33.09 -8.19 -7.00
CA GLU A 580 34.50 -8.18 -7.43
C GLU A 580 35.28 -6.94 -7.02
N LYS A 581 34.64 -6.02 -6.29
CA LYS A 581 35.26 -4.79 -5.76
C LYS A 581 35.88 -3.92 -6.86
N VAL A 582 35.19 -3.79 -8.00
CA VAL A 582 35.62 -2.90 -9.08
C VAL A 582 35.59 -1.45 -8.61
N GLU A 583 36.74 -0.79 -8.69
CA GLU A 583 36.88 0.62 -8.32
C GLU A 583 36.24 1.55 -9.37
N ASN A 584 35.64 2.65 -8.89
CA ASN A 584 35.09 3.73 -9.70
C ASN A 584 34.08 3.26 -10.76
N LEU A 585 33.24 2.27 -10.43
CA LEU A 585 32.24 1.72 -11.35
C LEU A 585 31.17 2.75 -11.77
N GLY A 586 31.06 3.89 -11.08
CA GLY A 586 30.26 5.05 -11.51
C GLY A 586 30.82 5.81 -12.72
N ASN A 587 32.03 5.47 -13.20
CA ASN A 587 32.63 6.00 -14.42
C ASN A 587 32.29 5.10 -15.63
N LEU A 588 31.84 5.72 -16.72
CA LEU A 588 31.39 5.03 -17.92
C LEU A 588 32.50 4.23 -18.61
N ASP A 589 33.68 4.82 -18.76
CA ASP A 589 34.81 4.18 -19.46
C ASP A 589 35.34 2.98 -18.66
N ILE A 590 35.40 3.11 -17.34
CA ILE A 590 35.80 2.03 -16.44
C ILE A 590 34.80 0.87 -16.53
N CYS A 591 33.50 1.17 -16.48
CA CYS A 591 32.47 0.15 -16.66
C CYS A 591 32.62 -0.55 -18.02
N ILE A 592 32.72 0.21 -19.12
CA ILE A 592 32.85 -0.33 -20.49
C ILE A 592 34.02 -1.30 -20.58
N LYS A 593 35.18 -0.91 -20.05
CA LYS A 593 36.38 -1.75 -20.02
C LYS A 593 36.13 -3.05 -19.26
N LYS A 594 35.58 -2.97 -18.05
CA LYS A 594 35.38 -4.14 -17.17
C LYS A 594 34.30 -5.09 -17.67
N VAL A 595 33.20 -4.55 -18.19
CA VAL A 595 32.14 -5.36 -18.81
C VAL A 595 32.67 -6.05 -20.07
N SER A 596 33.46 -5.36 -20.90
CA SER A 596 34.07 -5.94 -22.10
C SER A 596 35.00 -7.12 -21.76
N GLU A 597 35.85 -6.98 -20.73
CA GLU A 597 36.70 -8.07 -20.21
C GLU A 597 35.88 -9.30 -19.82
N LYS A 598 34.70 -9.11 -19.20
CA LYS A 598 33.79 -10.20 -18.82
C LYS A 598 33.10 -10.83 -20.02
N CYS A 599 32.57 -10.02 -20.92
CA CYS A 599 31.93 -10.46 -22.15
C CYS A 599 32.84 -11.37 -22.98
N ASN A 600 34.12 -11.01 -23.10
CA ASN A 600 35.13 -11.84 -23.76
C ASN A 600 35.36 -13.19 -23.06
N LYS A 601 35.39 -13.21 -21.72
CA LYS A 601 35.51 -14.45 -20.94
C LYS A 601 34.27 -15.35 -21.05
N TRP A 602 33.08 -14.76 -21.12
CA TRP A 602 31.81 -15.49 -21.20
C TRP A 602 31.51 -16.05 -22.58
N SER A 603 31.88 -15.30 -23.63
CA SER A 603 31.84 -15.76 -25.01
C SER A 603 32.66 -17.05 -25.18
N LYS A 604 33.88 -17.08 -24.63
CA LYS A 604 34.74 -18.29 -24.61
C LYS A 604 34.13 -19.49 -23.87
N LYS A 605 33.19 -19.25 -22.94
CA LYS A 605 32.49 -20.30 -22.16
C LYS A 605 31.08 -20.60 -22.66
N LYS A 606 30.66 -20.07 -23.83
CA LYS A 606 29.31 -20.20 -24.40
C LYS A 606 28.18 -19.82 -23.43
N ARG A 607 28.40 -18.88 -22.50
CA ARG A 607 27.34 -18.42 -21.58
C ARG A 607 26.43 -17.42 -22.29
N THR A 608 25.18 -17.81 -22.56
CA THR A 608 24.22 -17.01 -23.32
C THR A 608 23.51 -15.92 -22.51
N ARG A 609 23.54 -16.01 -21.17
CA ARG A 609 22.78 -15.15 -20.25
C ARG A 609 23.01 -13.64 -20.45
N PHE A 610 24.26 -13.21 -20.68
CA PHE A 610 24.62 -11.79 -20.78
C PHE A 610 24.84 -11.31 -22.22
N ILE A 611 24.43 -12.08 -23.23
CA ILE A 611 24.68 -11.74 -24.64
C ILE A 611 24.15 -10.34 -24.98
N PHE A 612 22.92 -10.01 -24.58
CA PHE A 612 22.34 -8.69 -24.83
C PHE A 612 23.11 -7.56 -24.16
N SER A 613 23.54 -7.75 -22.90
CA SER A 613 24.35 -6.78 -22.18
C SER A 613 25.72 -6.55 -22.84
N CYS A 614 26.29 -7.62 -23.40
CA CYS A 614 27.56 -7.56 -24.13
C CYS A 614 27.43 -6.91 -25.52
N ILE A 615 26.33 -7.13 -26.23
CA ILE A 615 26.05 -6.47 -27.51
C ILE A 615 25.78 -4.97 -27.29
N GLN A 616 24.97 -4.62 -26.30
CA GLN A 616 24.62 -3.23 -25.97
C GLN A 616 25.50 -2.68 -24.84
N LEU A 617 26.82 -2.78 -25.01
CA LEU A 617 27.80 -2.52 -23.96
C LEU A 617 27.68 -1.09 -23.36
N VAL A 618 27.59 -0.07 -24.23
CA VAL A 618 27.46 1.33 -23.81
C VAL A 618 26.17 1.55 -23.02
N THR A 619 25.04 1.08 -23.53
CA THR A 619 23.73 1.21 -22.86
C THR A 619 23.72 0.48 -21.52
N THR A 620 24.27 -0.74 -21.47
CA THR A 620 24.43 -1.50 -20.22
C THR A 620 25.23 -0.69 -19.20
N CYS A 621 26.37 -0.13 -19.58
CA CYS A 621 27.17 0.66 -18.65
C CYS A 621 26.55 2.01 -18.27
N GLN A 622 25.75 2.63 -19.14
CA GLN A 622 24.93 3.79 -18.77
C GLN A 622 23.87 3.45 -17.72
N ILE A 623 23.26 2.26 -17.81
CA ILE A 623 22.32 1.77 -16.78
C ILE A 623 23.05 1.59 -15.45
N ILE A 624 24.16 0.83 -15.45
CA ILE A 624 24.94 0.52 -14.24
C ILE A 624 25.46 1.79 -13.57
N THR A 625 26.12 2.67 -14.33
CA THR A 625 26.69 3.91 -13.78
C THR A 625 25.64 4.85 -13.21
N ARG A 626 24.46 4.95 -13.84
CA ARG A 626 23.33 5.74 -13.34
C ARG A 626 22.76 5.14 -12.05
N ASP A 627 22.57 3.83 -12.00
CA ASP A 627 22.03 3.14 -10.82
C ASP A 627 22.99 3.26 -9.62
N ILE A 628 24.30 3.06 -9.84
CA ILE A 628 25.33 3.25 -8.81
C ILE A 628 25.31 4.67 -8.27
N LYS A 629 25.35 5.70 -9.14
CA LYS A 629 25.31 7.11 -8.70
C LYS A 629 24.08 7.39 -7.85
N SER A 630 22.92 6.89 -8.27
CA SER A 630 21.67 7.01 -7.51
C SER A 630 21.78 6.33 -6.14
N LYS A 631 22.25 5.08 -6.09
CA LYS A 631 22.42 4.32 -4.83
C LYS A 631 23.42 4.99 -3.89
N CYS A 632 24.53 5.54 -4.41
CA CYS A 632 25.49 6.32 -3.62
C CYS A 632 24.80 7.51 -2.92
N SER A 633 24.05 8.31 -3.68
CA SER A 633 23.37 9.51 -3.15
C SER A 633 22.27 9.17 -2.17
N VAL A 634 21.51 8.10 -2.42
CA VAL A 634 20.45 7.63 -1.52
C VAL A 634 21.05 7.13 -0.21
N LEU A 635 22.12 6.32 -0.27
CA LEU A 635 22.80 5.85 0.95
C LEU A 635 23.32 7.01 1.79
N GLU A 636 24.00 7.97 1.16
CA GLU A 636 24.52 9.16 1.82
C GLU A 636 23.41 9.98 2.53
N ARG A 637 22.26 10.13 1.87
CA ARG A 637 21.11 10.86 2.40
C ARG A 637 20.42 10.10 3.53
N ASN A 638 20.25 8.79 3.36
CA ASN A 638 19.57 7.95 4.35
C ASN A 638 20.38 7.85 5.64
N ILE A 639 21.71 7.89 5.58
CA ILE A 639 22.59 7.98 6.76
C ILE A 639 22.27 9.24 7.58
N ASP A 640 21.96 10.37 6.95
CA ASP A 640 21.55 11.59 7.65
C ASP A 640 20.15 11.49 8.21
N ILE A 641 19.18 11.04 7.40
CA ILE A 641 17.76 11.02 7.80
C ILE A 641 17.54 10.17 9.04
N GLU A 642 18.31 9.09 9.20
CA GLU A 642 18.20 8.19 10.34
C GLU A 642 19.18 8.52 11.47
N ASP A 643 19.94 9.62 11.39
CA ASP A 643 20.95 10.01 12.37
C ASP A 643 21.92 8.85 12.71
N VAL A 644 22.31 8.07 11.69
CA VAL A 644 23.06 6.82 11.85
C VAL A 644 24.39 7.06 12.58
N LEU A 645 25.05 8.17 12.27
CA LEU A 645 26.33 8.54 12.87
C LEU A 645 26.21 8.81 14.38
N ASP A 646 25.10 9.38 14.83
CA ASP A 646 24.86 9.62 16.26
C ASP A 646 24.52 8.31 16.98
N GLN A 647 23.76 7.43 16.33
CA GLN A 647 23.44 6.10 16.87
C GLN A 647 24.69 5.23 17.10
N VAL A 648 25.67 5.25 16.20
CA VAL A 648 26.91 4.44 16.36
C VAL A 648 27.95 5.08 17.29
N LYS A 649 27.82 6.38 17.56
CA LYS A 649 28.61 7.10 18.57
C LYS A 649 28.09 6.87 19.99
N SER A 650 26.85 6.39 20.14
CA SER A 650 26.31 5.96 21.43
C SER A 650 27.10 4.79 22.03
N ASP A 651 27.24 4.78 23.35
CA ASP A 651 27.83 3.66 24.11
C ASP A 651 26.82 2.50 24.30
N ASP A 652 25.55 2.71 23.93
CA ASP A 652 24.52 1.68 24.01
C ASP A 652 24.74 0.59 22.94
N ALA A 653 25.17 -0.59 23.39
CA ALA A 653 25.45 -1.74 22.54
C ALA A 653 24.21 -2.28 21.81
N ASP A 654 23.01 -2.10 22.39
CA ASP A 654 21.75 -2.55 21.80
C ASP A 654 21.29 -1.66 20.64
N ILE A 655 21.83 -0.43 20.56
CA ILE A 655 21.64 0.48 19.41
C ILE A 655 22.80 0.36 18.43
N LYS A 656 24.04 0.45 18.94
CA LYS A 656 25.26 0.49 18.11
C LYS A 656 25.44 -0.77 17.27
N GLY A 657 25.24 -1.95 17.85
CA GLY A 657 25.46 -3.23 17.18
C GLY A 657 24.55 -3.42 15.96
N PRO A 658 23.21 -3.36 16.12
CA PRO A 658 22.28 -3.47 15.00
C PRO A 658 22.50 -2.42 13.92
N THR A 659 22.85 -1.19 14.29
CA THR A 659 23.13 -0.11 13.33
C THR A 659 24.40 -0.40 12.53
N CYS A 660 25.49 -0.82 13.16
CA CYS A 660 26.71 -1.24 12.45
C CYS A 660 26.45 -2.46 11.54
N ASP A 661 25.73 -3.48 12.02
CA ASP A 661 25.38 -4.68 11.24
C ASP A 661 24.53 -4.39 10.01
N LEU A 662 23.66 -3.36 10.08
CA LEU A 662 22.80 -3.00 8.96
C LEU A 662 23.51 -2.11 7.93
N TRP A 663 24.22 -1.08 8.36
CA TRP A 663 24.67 0.00 7.47
C TRP A 663 26.08 -0.21 6.91
N GLU A 664 27.01 -0.73 7.71
CA GLU A 664 28.42 -0.90 7.31
C GLU A 664 28.58 -1.79 6.06
N PRO A 665 27.86 -2.92 5.90
CA PRO A 665 27.98 -3.74 4.68
C PRO A 665 27.60 -2.99 3.40
N TYR A 666 26.65 -2.06 3.46
CA TYR A 666 26.31 -1.21 2.31
C TYR A 666 27.43 -0.21 2.03
N CYS A 667 28.01 0.39 3.07
CA CYS A 667 29.19 1.24 2.91
C CYS A 667 30.35 0.49 2.26
N ASP A 668 30.70 -0.70 2.74
CA ASP A 668 31.77 -1.52 2.16
C ASP A 668 31.53 -1.86 0.68
N LYS A 669 30.28 -2.16 0.32
CA LYS A 669 29.90 -2.46 -1.06
C LYS A 669 30.08 -1.28 -2.01
N PHE A 670 29.81 -0.06 -1.54
CA PHE A 670 29.74 1.13 -2.40
C PHE A 670 30.95 2.07 -2.28
N MET A 671 31.74 2.00 -1.21
CA MET A 671 32.87 2.92 -0.97
C MET A 671 33.89 2.97 -2.12
N LEU A 672 34.15 1.86 -2.81
CA LEU A 672 35.08 1.81 -3.95
C LEU A 672 34.52 2.46 -5.22
N SER A 673 33.20 2.58 -5.31
CA SER A 673 32.51 3.14 -6.48
C SER A 673 31.98 4.57 -6.25
N CYS A 674 31.96 5.03 -5.00
CA CYS A 674 31.36 6.30 -4.58
C CYS A 674 32.36 7.15 -3.78
N GLU A 675 33.12 8.02 -4.45
CA GLU A 675 34.16 8.83 -3.80
C GLU A 675 33.64 9.68 -2.63
N LYS A 676 32.44 10.27 -2.77
CA LYS A 676 31.80 11.09 -1.72
C LYS A 676 31.54 10.36 -0.41
N LEU A 677 31.33 9.04 -0.46
CA LEU A 677 31.13 8.23 0.74
C LEU A 677 32.44 8.04 1.53
N VAL A 678 33.59 8.23 0.87
CA VAL A 678 34.93 8.07 1.45
C VAL A 678 35.54 9.42 1.82
N ARG A 679 35.39 10.44 0.97
CA ARG A 679 35.87 11.81 1.18
C ARG A 679 34.85 12.82 0.70
N ASN A 680 34.52 13.80 1.53
CA ASN A 680 33.64 14.91 1.15
C ASN A 680 34.30 16.24 1.53
N ASN A 681 34.62 17.08 0.54
CA ASN A 681 35.28 18.39 0.72
C ASN A 681 36.53 18.34 1.62
N GLY A 682 37.40 17.34 1.43
CA GLY A 682 38.65 17.18 2.20
C GLY A 682 38.49 16.56 3.60
N LYS A 683 37.26 16.28 4.05
CA LYS A 683 36.96 15.55 5.29
C LYS A 683 36.58 14.09 5.01
N ASN A 684 36.58 13.26 6.05
CA ASN A 684 36.05 11.90 5.96
C ASN A 684 34.60 11.93 5.45
N GLY A 685 34.32 11.12 4.44
CA GLY A 685 32.96 10.87 3.99
C GLY A 685 32.21 10.00 5.01
N LYS A 686 30.88 10.03 4.96
CA LYS A 686 30.03 9.45 6.02
C LYS A 686 30.22 7.95 6.23
N CYS A 687 30.45 7.19 5.16
CA CYS A 687 30.71 5.76 5.28
C CYS A 687 32.06 5.48 5.95
N LYS A 688 33.06 6.33 5.69
CA LYS A 688 34.35 6.23 6.36
C LYS A 688 34.21 6.53 7.86
N GLU A 689 33.46 7.57 8.22
CA GLU A 689 33.19 7.92 9.62
C GLU A 689 32.37 6.82 10.34
N LEU A 690 31.36 6.26 9.67
CA LEU A 690 30.58 5.13 10.17
C LEU A 690 31.49 3.92 10.46
N LYS A 691 32.38 3.58 9.52
CA LYS A 691 33.30 2.46 9.66
C LYS A 691 34.28 2.66 10.82
N GLU A 692 34.84 3.86 10.96
CA GLU A 692 35.69 4.24 12.08
C GLU A 692 34.93 4.13 13.43
N SER A 693 33.66 4.52 13.47
CA SER A 693 32.82 4.46 14.68
C SER A 693 32.39 3.03 15.04
N CYS A 694 32.25 2.14 14.05
CA CYS A 694 31.91 0.73 14.23
C CYS A 694 33.12 -0.16 14.53
N GLU A 695 34.35 0.33 14.32
CA GLU A 695 35.59 -0.45 14.52
C GLU A 695 35.72 -1.06 15.93
N PRO A 696 35.41 -0.33 17.03
CA PRO A 696 35.43 -0.92 18.38
C PRO A 696 34.44 -2.08 18.53
N TYR A 697 33.24 -1.96 17.93
CA TYR A 697 32.24 -3.02 17.95
C TYR A 697 32.70 -4.25 17.16
N ARG A 698 33.34 -4.05 16.00
CA ARG A 698 33.91 -5.15 15.18
C ARG A 698 35.04 -5.87 15.90
N ARG A 699 35.93 -5.15 16.59
CA ARG A 699 37.00 -5.76 17.39
C ARG A 699 36.43 -6.67 18.48
N ILE A 700 35.40 -6.22 19.21
CA ILE A 700 34.71 -7.04 20.21
C ILE A 700 34.06 -8.26 19.56
N GLN A 701 33.37 -8.09 18.43
CA GLN A 701 32.71 -9.18 17.70
C GLN A 701 33.72 -10.23 17.18
N GLU A 702 34.88 -9.81 16.68
CA GLU A 702 35.97 -10.69 16.27
C GLU A 702 36.58 -11.45 17.46
N GLN A 703 36.77 -10.78 18.60
CA GLN A 703 37.23 -11.43 19.83
C GLN A 703 36.22 -12.45 20.33
N GLU A 704 34.93 -12.13 20.33
CA GLU A 704 33.86 -13.08 20.65
C GLU A 704 33.84 -14.27 19.69
N MET A 705 34.04 -14.06 18.39
CA MET A 705 34.15 -15.15 17.41
C MET A 705 35.35 -16.07 17.67
N LYS A 706 36.52 -15.49 17.94
CA LYS A 706 37.72 -16.27 18.27
C LYS A 706 37.50 -17.05 19.57
N LEU A 707 36.90 -16.42 20.57
CA LEU A 707 36.51 -17.07 21.82
C LEU A 707 35.51 -18.21 21.58
N MET A 708 34.54 -18.04 20.67
CA MET A 708 33.61 -19.12 20.32
C MET A 708 34.33 -20.33 19.73
N TYR A 709 35.37 -20.10 18.94
CA TYR A 709 36.18 -21.17 18.36
C TYR A 709 36.98 -21.91 19.43
N GLU A 710 37.61 -21.20 20.36
CA GLU A 710 38.29 -21.82 21.52
C GLU A 710 37.31 -22.64 22.36
N LEU A 711 36.10 -22.13 22.58
CA LEU A 711 35.05 -22.78 23.37
C LEU A 711 34.19 -23.79 22.59
N ARG A 712 34.56 -24.18 21.36
CA ARG A 712 33.74 -25.02 20.46
C ARG A 712 33.21 -26.33 21.06
N GLY A 713 33.88 -26.89 22.08
CA GLY A 713 33.43 -28.08 22.82
C GLY A 713 32.50 -27.81 24.02
N GLY A 714 32.42 -26.54 24.46
CA GLY A 714 31.65 -26.09 25.62
C GLY A 714 30.36 -25.32 25.29
N LEU A 715 30.18 -24.87 24.05
CA LEU A 715 29.05 -24.04 23.61
C LEU A 715 27.76 -24.82 23.30
N ASN A 716 27.42 -25.82 24.11
CA ASN A 716 26.15 -26.55 24.02
C ASN A 716 25.19 -26.26 25.17
N SER A 717 25.71 -25.69 26.26
CA SER A 717 24.96 -25.32 27.46
C SER A 717 25.72 -24.24 28.23
N GLU A 718 25.01 -23.43 29.01
CA GLU A 718 25.61 -22.32 29.76
C GLU A 718 26.64 -22.83 30.78
N ASN A 719 26.31 -23.90 31.51
CA ASN A 719 27.19 -24.50 32.50
C ASN A 719 28.48 -25.05 31.87
N LYS A 720 28.38 -25.72 30.71
CA LYS A 720 29.56 -26.28 30.03
C LYS A 720 30.42 -25.19 29.40
N CYS A 721 29.79 -24.13 28.85
CA CYS A 721 30.50 -22.95 28.37
C CYS A 721 31.32 -22.32 29.48
N LYS A 722 30.72 -22.16 30.66
CA LYS A 722 31.38 -21.59 31.85
C LYS A 722 32.54 -22.43 32.35
N SER A 723 32.36 -23.75 32.46
CA SER A 723 33.44 -24.66 32.87
C SER A 723 34.62 -24.57 31.90
N THR A 724 34.33 -24.64 30.60
CA THR A 724 35.34 -24.57 29.54
C THR A 724 36.05 -23.21 29.52
N LEU A 725 35.32 -22.11 29.70
CA LEU A 725 35.86 -20.76 29.78
C LEU A 725 36.78 -20.60 31.00
N ASN A 726 36.39 -21.13 32.16
CA ASN A 726 37.22 -21.07 33.37
C ASN A 726 38.52 -21.88 33.22
N GLU A 727 38.45 -23.08 32.62
CA GLU A 727 39.64 -23.88 32.31
C GLU A 727 40.60 -23.13 31.37
N HIS A 728 40.06 -22.51 30.31
CA HIS A 728 40.86 -21.73 29.37
C HIS A 728 41.43 -20.47 30.01
N CYS A 729 40.69 -19.78 30.87
CA CYS A 729 41.19 -18.62 31.60
C CYS A 729 42.36 -18.97 32.52
N LEU A 730 42.30 -20.09 33.25
CA LEU A 730 43.43 -20.57 34.07
C LEU A 730 44.65 -20.90 33.22
N HIS A 731 44.44 -21.44 32.02
CA HIS A 731 45.51 -21.73 31.08
C HIS A 731 46.12 -20.43 30.50
N TRP A 732 45.29 -19.47 30.09
CA TRP A 732 45.74 -18.19 29.53
C TRP A 732 46.46 -17.30 30.54
N ASP A 733 46.06 -17.34 31.81
CA ASP A 733 46.78 -16.70 32.91
C ASP A 733 48.19 -17.29 33.08
N LYS A 734 48.34 -18.62 32.92
CA LYS A 734 49.65 -19.29 32.96
C LYS A 734 50.52 -18.97 31.74
N THR A 735 49.93 -18.87 30.54
CA THR A 735 50.67 -18.63 29.30
C THR A 735 50.87 -17.14 28.96
N LYS A 736 50.45 -16.20 29.83
CA LYS A 736 50.46 -14.74 29.58
C LYS A 736 49.80 -14.35 28.25
N ASN A 737 48.71 -15.01 27.87
CA ASN A 737 47.98 -14.66 26.65
C ASN A 737 47.03 -13.49 26.93
N ASP A 738 47.43 -12.27 26.58
CA ASP A 738 46.65 -11.06 26.85
C ASP A 738 45.39 -10.91 25.96
N THR A 739 45.24 -11.74 24.91
CA THR A 739 44.15 -11.62 23.91
C THR A 739 42.75 -11.81 24.51
N PHE A 740 42.59 -12.70 25.48
CA PHE A 740 41.28 -13.05 26.07
C PHE A 740 41.16 -12.68 27.56
N LYS A 741 42.18 -12.03 28.11
CA LYS A 741 42.29 -11.69 29.54
C LYS A 741 41.11 -10.85 30.04
N ASN A 742 40.60 -9.96 29.18
CA ASN A 742 39.42 -9.13 29.45
C ASN A 742 38.14 -9.94 29.69
N PHE A 743 38.04 -11.16 29.11
CA PHE A 743 36.91 -12.08 29.33
C PHE A 743 37.11 -12.97 30.56
N CYS A 744 38.31 -12.96 31.15
CA CYS A 744 38.70 -13.84 32.25
C CYS A 744 38.66 -13.16 33.62
N ASN A 745 38.61 -11.82 33.68
CA ASN A 745 38.76 -10.99 34.88
C ASN A 745 38.33 -11.67 36.19
N ASN A 746 39.35 -12.16 36.90
CA ASN A 746 39.30 -12.71 38.24
C ASN A 746 39.57 -11.57 39.23
N ASN A 747 38.54 -11.12 39.95
CA ASN A 747 38.66 -10.65 41.32
C ASN A 747 37.37 -10.99 42.06
N THR A 748 37.52 -11.43 43.30
CA THR A 748 36.63 -12.27 44.11
C THR A 748 35.38 -11.57 44.65
N ASP A 749 34.55 -10.96 43.78
CA ASP A 749 33.23 -10.43 44.15
C ASP A 749 32.11 -11.04 43.30
N THR A 750 30.95 -11.24 43.93
CA THR A 750 29.71 -11.84 43.40
C THR A 750 29.19 -11.22 42.09
N LYS A 751 29.66 -10.03 41.70
CA LYS A 751 29.37 -9.38 40.40
C LYS A 751 30.02 -10.09 39.19
N ASN A 752 31.15 -10.77 39.35
CA ASN A 752 31.91 -11.39 38.24
C ASN A 752 31.33 -12.73 37.73
N ASN A 753 30.55 -13.42 38.55
CA ASN A 753 29.91 -14.67 38.14
C ASN A 753 28.74 -14.43 37.17
N THR A 754 28.15 -13.23 37.26
CA THR A 754 27.05 -12.75 36.42
C THR A 754 27.54 -12.37 35.02
N THR A 755 28.69 -11.70 34.90
CA THR A 755 29.29 -11.30 33.61
C THR A 755 29.75 -12.49 32.75
N LYS A 756 30.35 -13.54 33.34
CA LYS A 756 30.69 -14.78 32.60
C LYS A 756 29.44 -15.54 32.13
N ASN A 757 28.38 -15.54 32.95
CA ASN A 757 27.10 -16.15 32.57
C ASN A 757 26.44 -15.39 31.41
N GLU A 758 26.41 -14.06 31.47
CA GLU A 758 25.88 -13.21 30.39
C GLU A 758 26.66 -13.40 29.10
N LEU A 759 27.99 -13.46 29.17
CA LEU A 759 28.84 -13.75 28.02
C LEU A 759 28.51 -15.13 27.43
N CYS A 760 28.47 -16.19 28.24
CA CYS A 760 28.11 -17.54 27.76
C CYS A 760 26.70 -17.60 27.17
N LYS A 761 25.71 -16.92 27.77
CA LYS A 761 24.35 -16.79 27.19
C LYS A 761 24.39 -16.10 25.83
N LYS A 762 25.16 -15.02 25.70
CA LYS A 762 25.33 -14.27 24.44
C LYS A 762 25.99 -15.14 23.37
N LEU A 763 27.09 -15.83 23.69
CA LEU A 763 27.78 -16.72 22.74
C LEU A 763 26.88 -17.88 22.30
N LEU A 764 26.14 -18.50 23.21
CA LEU A 764 25.17 -19.56 22.88
C LEU A 764 24.06 -19.07 21.96
N LYS A 765 23.56 -17.85 22.18
CA LYS A 765 22.58 -17.22 21.30
C LYS A 765 23.16 -17.00 19.90
N HIS A 766 24.39 -16.48 19.79
CA HIS A 766 25.09 -16.32 18.51
C HIS A 766 25.30 -17.66 17.78
N VAL A 767 25.70 -18.73 18.48
CA VAL A 767 25.81 -20.07 17.87
C VAL A 767 24.46 -20.51 17.29
N LYS A 768 23.39 -20.43 18.09
CA LYS A 768 22.04 -20.83 17.65
C LYS A 768 21.58 -20.05 16.42
N GLU A 769 21.73 -18.73 16.44
CA GLU A 769 21.34 -17.87 15.31
C GLU A 769 22.15 -18.19 14.05
N ARG A 770 23.48 -18.37 14.17
CA ARG A 770 24.34 -18.71 13.04
C ARG A 770 24.04 -20.08 12.46
N CYS A 771 23.90 -21.11 13.29
CA CYS A 771 23.53 -22.45 12.85
C CYS A 771 22.17 -22.43 12.15
N THR A 772 21.20 -21.68 12.68
CA THR A 772 19.88 -21.54 12.06
C THR A 772 19.96 -20.82 10.70
N LYS A 773 20.71 -19.72 10.60
CA LYS A 773 20.95 -19.01 9.32
C LYS A 773 21.67 -19.88 8.30
N LEU A 774 22.69 -20.63 8.74
CA LEU A 774 23.47 -21.53 7.88
C LEU A 774 22.60 -22.69 7.36
N LEU A 775 21.81 -23.30 8.25
CA LEU A 775 20.85 -24.34 7.90
C LEU A 775 19.82 -23.82 6.90
N ALA A 776 19.28 -22.61 7.11
CA ALA A 776 18.36 -21.99 6.17
C ALA A 776 19.00 -21.73 4.80
N LYS A 777 20.26 -21.27 4.74
CA LYS A 777 21.01 -21.11 3.48
C LYS A 777 21.23 -22.46 2.79
N LEU A 778 21.65 -23.49 3.53
CA LEU A 778 21.86 -24.83 2.99
C LEU A 778 20.57 -25.44 2.45
N ASN A 779 19.46 -25.29 3.18
CA ASN A 779 18.14 -25.73 2.72
C ASN A 779 17.70 -24.96 1.48
N GLY A 780 17.91 -23.64 1.43
CA GLY A 780 17.63 -22.81 0.25
C GLY A 780 18.40 -23.27 -0.99
N MET A 781 19.71 -23.51 -0.84
CA MET A 781 20.54 -24.08 -1.91
C MET A 781 20.07 -25.48 -2.32
N ALA A 782 19.68 -26.32 -1.37
CA ALA A 782 19.15 -27.66 -1.66
C ALA A 782 17.85 -27.60 -2.47
N THR A 783 16.91 -26.71 -2.11
CA THR A 783 15.69 -26.48 -2.89
C THR A 783 15.97 -25.92 -4.28
N GLU A 784 16.91 -24.98 -4.41
CA GLU A 784 17.30 -24.42 -5.72
C GLU A 784 17.93 -25.51 -6.61
N ILE A 785 18.75 -26.39 -6.03
CA ILE A 785 19.31 -27.55 -6.73
C ILE A 785 18.19 -28.51 -7.15
N GLU A 786 17.24 -28.85 -6.27
CA GLU A 786 16.10 -29.72 -6.62
C GLU A 786 15.21 -29.13 -7.73
N GLU A 787 14.90 -27.83 -7.68
CA GLU A 787 14.15 -27.15 -8.72
C GLU A 787 14.88 -27.17 -10.06
N ASN A 788 16.19 -26.89 -10.04
CA ASN A 788 17.03 -26.95 -11.24
C ASN A 788 17.09 -28.37 -11.81
N VAL A 789 17.17 -29.41 -10.98
CA VAL A 789 17.10 -30.82 -11.41
C VAL A 789 15.75 -31.11 -12.09
N LYS A 790 14.63 -30.69 -11.49
CA LYS A 790 13.28 -30.87 -12.08
C LYS A 790 13.12 -30.13 -13.40
N ILE A 791 13.68 -28.93 -13.54
CA ILE A 791 13.69 -28.18 -14.81
C ILE A 791 14.48 -28.94 -15.88
N VAL A 792 15.66 -29.45 -15.54
CA VAL A 792 16.49 -30.25 -16.46
C VAL A 792 15.77 -31.55 -16.88
N GLU A 793 15.08 -32.23 -15.97
CA GLU A 793 14.27 -33.41 -16.28
C GLU A 793 13.12 -33.08 -17.25
N LYS A 794 12.38 -32.00 -16.99
CA LYS A 794 11.30 -31.53 -17.89
C LYS A 794 11.83 -31.12 -19.27
N LEU A 795 12.98 -30.46 -19.33
CA LEU A 795 13.64 -30.11 -20.60
C LEU A 795 14.08 -31.36 -21.36
N ASN A 796 14.62 -32.37 -20.66
CA ASN A 796 14.99 -33.64 -21.26
C ASN A 796 13.77 -34.43 -21.79
N GLU A 797 12.66 -34.44 -21.05
CA GLU A 797 11.39 -35.02 -21.51
C GLU A 797 10.83 -34.30 -22.74
N ALA A 798 10.82 -32.96 -22.71
CA ALA A 798 10.38 -32.14 -23.83
C ALA A 798 11.27 -32.35 -25.06
N ALA A 799 12.59 -32.42 -24.89
CA ALA A 799 13.54 -32.73 -25.94
C ALA A 799 13.30 -34.14 -26.52
N LYS A 800 13.10 -35.16 -25.68
CA LYS A 800 12.77 -36.53 -26.11
C LYS A 800 11.45 -36.59 -26.89
N LYS A 801 10.41 -35.83 -26.47
CA LYS A 801 9.14 -35.71 -27.20
C LYS A 801 9.32 -35.02 -28.55
N ALA A 802 10.07 -33.93 -28.60
CA ALA A 802 10.37 -33.22 -29.84
C ALA A 802 11.17 -34.10 -30.83
N LEU A 803 12.11 -34.91 -30.33
CA LEU A 803 12.87 -35.89 -31.11
C LEU A 803 12.01 -37.03 -31.66
N LYS A 804 11.09 -37.59 -30.84
CA LYS A 804 10.12 -38.60 -31.31
C LYS A 804 9.23 -38.08 -32.44
N ASN A 805 8.90 -36.79 -32.43
CA ASN A 805 8.10 -36.17 -33.47
C ASN A 805 8.90 -35.86 -34.76
N THR A 806 10.23 -36.00 -34.76
CA THR A 806 11.11 -35.60 -35.88
C THR A 806 11.93 -36.75 -36.51
N ASN A 807 11.72 -38.01 -36.10
CA ASN A 807 12.43 -39.20 -36.64
C ASN A 807 13.99 -39.09 -36.61
N LEU A 808 14.56 -38.34 -35.67
CA LEU A 808 16.02 -38.21 -35.50
C LEU A 808 16.53 -39.11 -34.37
N ILE A 809 17.60 -39.88 -34.61
CA ILE A 809 18.23 -40.79 -33.63
C ILE A 809 19.42 -40.08 -32.96
N LEU A 810 19.50 -40.18 -31.63
CA LEU A 810 20.65 -39.74 -30.83
C LEU A 810 21.59 -40.92 -30.55
N THR A 811 22.84 -40.82 -31.02
CA THR A 811 23.94 -41.66 -30.52
C THR A 811 24.80 -40.89 -29.53
N SER A 812 24.87 -41.38 -28.29
CA SER A 812 25.81 -40.87 -27.28
C SER A 812 27.14 -41.63 -27.35
N SER A 813 28.25 -40.96 -27.65
CA SER A 813 29.58 -41.53 -27.42
C SER A 813 30.05 -41.12 -26.03
N LYS A 814 30.17 -42.08 -25.10
CA LYS A 814 30.86 -41.86 -23.82
C LYS A 814 32.37 -41.95 -24.07
N GLN A 815 33.08 -40.82 -24.06
CA GLN A 815 34.52 -40.86 -23.81
C GLN A 815 34.75 -40.88 -22.29
N LYS A 816 35.40 -41.94 -21.81
CA LYS A 816 35.86 -42.03 -20.42
C LYS A 816 37.14 -41.18 -20.29
N THR A 817 37.05 -40.05 -19.61
CA THR A 817 38.21 -39.39 -18.98
C THR A 817 37.85 -39.02 -17.55
N ASP A 818 38.48 -39.73 -16.60
CA ASP A 818 38.42 -39.63 -15.12
C ASP A 818 37.03 -39.64 -14.42
N PRO A 819 36.91 -40.24 -13.22
CA PRO A 819 35.63 -40.58 -12.60
C PRO A 819 34.81 -39.39 -12.06
N ASN A 820 35.27 -38.13 -12.23
CA ASN A 820 34.60 -36.95 -11.66
C ASN A 820 34.14 -35.89 -12.68
N ILE A 821 34.22 -36.13 -13.99
CA ILE A 821 33.68 -35.20 -15.00
C ILE A 821 32.96 -35.97 -16.12
N ASN A 822 31.62 -36.00 -16.06
CA ASN A 822 30.79 -36.47 -17.17
C ASN A 822 30.58 -35.32 -18.17
N ASN A 823 31.44 -35.21 -19.18
CA ASN A 823 31.13 -34.42 -20.37
C ASN A 823 30.37 -35.28 -21.37
N ALA A 824 29.08 -35.01 -21.55
CA ALA A 824 28.30 -35.56 -22.65
C ALA A 824 28.45 -34.65 -23.88
N THR A 825 29.08 -35.13 -24.94
CA THR A 825 29.09 -34.45 -26.24
C THR A 825 28.04 -35.07 -27.14
N LEU A 826 27.10 -34.27 -27.62
CA LEU A 826 26.07 -34.66 -28.57
C LEU A 826 26.62 -34.53 -30.01
N ILE A 827 26.58 -35.63 -30.76
CA ILE A 827 26.85 -35.63 -32.20
C ILE A 827 25.53 -35.97 -32.90
N LEU A 828 25.09 -35.09 -33.80
CA LEU A 828 23.94 -35.31 -34.67
C LEU A 828 24.44 -36.01 -35.95
N ALA A 829 23.89 -37.17 -36.25
CA ALA A 829 24.07 -37.84 -37.55
C ALA A 829 22.71 -37.90 -38.27
N TYR A 830 22.73 -37.55 -39.55
CA TYR A 830 21.60 -37.69 -40.47
C TYR A 830 21.52 -39.13 -41.00
N ASN A 831 20.31 -39.64 -41.16
CA ASN A 831 20.00 -40.64 -42.19
C ASN A 831 19.42 -39.91 -43.40
#